data_AF-A0A8C0C9B0-F1
#
_entry.id   AF-A0A8C0C9B0-F1
#
_cell.length_a   1.000
_cell.length_b   1.000
_cell.length_c   1.000
_cell.angle_alpha   90.00
_cell.angle_beta   90.00
_cell.angle_gamma   90.00
#
_symmetry.space_group_name_H-M   'P 1'
#
loop_
_entity.id
_entity.type
_entity.pdbx_description
1 polymer ?
#
loop_
_entity_poly.entity_id
_entity_poly.type
_entity_poly.pdbx_seq_one_letter_code
_entity_poly.pdbx_strand_id
1 'polypeptide(L)'
;MDDFKRDPLYILDNNHTHLLLVDNGCHGHPAVEAKLRDQLEKYISERTIQDSNYGGKIPIVCFAQGGGKETLKAISTSIKSKIPCVVVEGSGQIADVIASLVEAEDALTSSIIKEKLVRFLPRTVSRLPEEEIESWIKWLKEILESSHLLTVIKIEEAGDEIVSNAISYALYKAFSTNEQDKDNWNGQLKLLLEWNQLDLASDEIFTNDRRWESADLQEVMFMALIKDRPNFVRLFLENGLNLQKFLTNDVLTELFSNHFSMLVYRNLQIAKNSYNDTLLTFVWKLVANFRRGFRKEDRNSRDEIDIELHDVSPITRHPLQALFIWAILQNKKELSKVIWEQTKGCTLAALGASKLLKTLAKVKNDINAAGESEELANEYETRAVELFTECYSSDEDLAEQLLVYSCEAWGGSSCLELAVEATDQHFIAQPGVQWYMNGVNYFTDLWNIMDTLGLFYFIAGIVFRLYPSNKTSLYSGRVIFCLDYIIFTLRLIHIFTVSRNLGPKIIMLQRMLIDVFFFLFLFAVWMVAFGVARQGILRQNERRWKWIFRSVIYEPYLAMFGQVPSDVDSTTYDFSHCTFTGNESKPLCVELDEHKLPRFPEWVTIPLVCIYMLSTNILLVNLLVAMFGYTVGTVQENNDQVWKFQRYFLVQEYCTRLNVPFPFVVFAYFYMVVKKCFRCCCKERSTESSACCFKNEDNMTLAWEGVMKENYLVKINTKASDTSEEMRHHFRQLDTKLNDLKGLLKEIANKIK
;
A
#
# COMPACT_ATOMS: atom_id res chain seq x y z
N MET A 1 40.06 30.05 -24.69
CA MET A 1 41.11 29.36 -23.93
C MET A 1 41.65 28.28 -24.85
N ASP A 2 42.86 28.56 -25.32
CA ASP A 2 43.88 27.71 -25.95
C ASP A 2 43.49 26.78 -27.11
N ASP A 3 43.77 27.28 -28.32
CA ASP A 3 44.11 26.49 -29.50
C ASP A 3 45.31 25.59 -29.19
N PHE A 4 45.05 24.38 -28.69
CA PHE A 4 46.05 23.33 -28.63
C PHE A 4 46.48 22.97 -30.06
N LYS A 5 47.74 23.29 -30.38
CA LYS A 5 48.48 22.60 -31.44
C LYS A 5 48.25 21.10 -31.23
N ARG A 6 47.80 20.38 -32.27
CA ARG A 6 47.60 18.93 -32.23
C ARG A 6 48.95 18.24 -32.11
N ASP A 7 49.47 18.18 -30.89
CA ASP A 7 50.57 17.29 -30.55
C ASP A 7 50.06 15.85 -30.72
N PRO A 8 50.89 14.92 -31.24
CA PRO A 8 50.52 13.52 -31.46
C PRO A 8 50.40 12.72 -30.15
N LEU A 9 50.38 13.39 -29.01
CA LEU A 9 50.38 12.82 -27.66
C LEU A 9 48.98 12.90 -27.06
N TYR A 10 48.67 11.93 -26.21
CA TYR A 10 47.39 11.86 -25.51
C TYR A 10 47.50 12.49 -24.13
N ILE A 11 46.45 13.21 -23.72
CA ILE A 11 46.31 13.72 -22.35
C ILE A 11 45.71 12.62 -21.49
N LEU A 12 46.22 12.45 -20.26
CA LEU A 12 45.67 11.50 -19.30
C LEU A 12 44.28 11.95 -18.82
N ASP A 13 43.35 11.02 -18.68
CA ASP A 13 42.02 11.31 -18.15
C ASP A 13 42.05 11.49 -16.62
N ASN A 14 41.37 12.52 -16.13
CA ASN A 14 41.30 12.89 -14.72
C ASN A 14 40.30 12.03 -13.93
N ASN A 15 39.40 11.30 -14.58
CA ASN A 15 38.34 10.54 -13.92
C ASN A 15 38.77 9.12 -13.49
N HIS A 16 39.99 8.69 -13.82
CA HIS A 16 40.50 7.37 -13.45
C HIS A 16 41.24 7.40 -12.12
N THR A 17 40.89 6.50 -11.20
CA THR A 17 41.56 6.37 -9.89
C THR A 17 42.94 5.72 -9.98
N HIS A 18 43.15 4.85 -10.97
CA HIS A 18 44.39 4.10 -11.19
C HIS A 18 44.77 4.16 -12.67
N LEU A 19 46.05 4.36 -12.98
CA LEU A 19 46.59 4.41 -14.33
C LEU A 19 47.74 3.42 -14.47
N LEU A 20 47.69 2.59 -15.52
CA LEU A 20 48.77 1.69 -15.90
C LEU A 20 49.50 2.26 -17.11
N LEU A 21 50.73 2.70 -16.92
CA LEU A 21 51.56 3.28 -17.98
C LEU A 21 52.50 2.21 -18.53
N VAL A 22 52.35 1.89 -19.82
CA VAL A 22 53.12 0.85 -20.51
C VAL A 22 54.19 1.49 -21.37
N ASP A 23 55.44 1.06 -21.22
CA ASP A 23 56.58 1.60 -21.95
C ASP A 23 57.15 0.55 -22.94
N ASN A 24 57.41 0.96 -24.18
CA ASN A 24 58.12 0.20 -25.21
C ASN A 24 59.51 0.80 -25.56
N GLY A 25 59.93 1.86 -24.87
CA GLY A 25 61.18 2.57 -25.14
C GLY A 25 61.17 3.43 -26.40
N CYS A 26 60.01 3.65 -27.03
CA CYS A 26 59.87 4.47 -28.24
C CYS A 26 58.80 5.55 -28.08
N HIS A 27 59.05 6.75 -28.63
CA HIS A 27 58.08 7.85 -28.58
C HIS A 27 57.18 7.86 -29.84
N GLY A 28 55.88 8.12 -29.65
CA GLY A 28 54.95 8.38 -30.75
C GLY A 28 54.34 7.14 -31.42
N HIS A 29 54.54 5.93 -30.88
CA HIS A 29 53.83 4.74 -31.34
C HIS A 29 52.58 4.46 -30.47
N PRO A 30 51.36 4.56 -31.02
CA PRO A 30 50.13 4.20 -30.31
C PRO A 30 49.98 2.68 -30.16
N ALA A 31 49.12 2.24 -29.22
CA ALA A 31 48.66 0.85 -29.05
C ALA A 31 49.69 -0.18 -28.54
N VAL A 32 50.68 0.27 -27.77
CA VAL A 32 51.66 -0.61 -27.09
C VAL A 32 51.00 -1.41 -25.97
N GLU A 33 50.03 -0.80 -25.31
CA GLU A 33 49.31 -1.33 -24.16
C GLU A 33 48.47 -2.57 -24.50
N ALA A 34 48.08 -2.75 -25.76
CA ALA A 34 47.21 -3.83 -26.21
C ALA A 34 47.74 -5.22 -25.80
N LYS A 35 49.06 -5.43 -25.93
CA LYS A 35 49.68 -6.73 -25.58
C LYS A 35 49.62 -7.02 -24.07
N LEU A 36 49.87 -6.01 -23.23
CA LEU A 36 49.79 -6.18 -21.78
C LEU A 36 48.34 -6.39 -21.34
N ARG A 37 47.41 -5.64 -21.94
CA ARG A 37 45.98 -5.75 -21.69
C ARG A 37 45.46 -7.16 -21.99
N ASP A 38 45.78 -7.71 -23.17
CA ASP A 38 45.39 -9.09 -23.54
C ASP A 38 45.89 -10.12 -22.51
N GLN A 39 47.14 -9.99 -22.07
CA GLN A 39 47.74 -10.91 -21.08
C GLN A 39 47.09 -10.76 -19.70
N LEU A 40 46.77 -9.54 -19.31
CA LEU A 40 46.16 -9.24 -18.02
C LEU A 40 44.71 -9.75 -17.99
N GLU A 41 43.92 -9.48 -19.03
CA GLU A 41 42.54 -9.96 -19.15
C GLU A 41 42.50 -11.49 -19.12
N LYS A 42 43.39 -12.15 -19.87
CA LYS A 42 43.54 -13.62 -19.83
C LYS A 42 43.87 -14.11 -18.42
N TYR A 43 44.84 -13.51 -17.75
CA TYR A 43 45.24 -13.91 -16.39
C TYR A 43 44.09 -13.75 -15.37
N ILE A 44 43.29 -12.69 -15.47
CA ILE A 44 42.14 -12.47 -14.59
C ILE A 44 41.05 -13.50 -14.88
N SER A 45 40.79 -13.82 -16.15
CA SER A 45 39.74 -14.79 -16.53
C SER A 45 40.02 -16.21 -16.02
N GLU A 46 41.30 -16.59 -15.94
CA GLU A 46 41.75 -17.90 -15.47
C GLU A 46 41.84 -17.97 -13.92
N ARG A 47 41.67 -16.84 -13.23
CA ARG A 47 41.77 -16.78 -11.77
C ARG A 47 40.52 -17.36 -11.11
N THR A 48 40.72 -18.30 -10.19
CA THR A 48 39.63 -18.93 -9.43
C THR A 48 39.37 -18.26 -8.08
N ILE A 49 38.12 -17.95 -7.78
CA ILE A 49 37.59 -17.42 -6.51
C ILE A 49 36.58 -18.43 -5.94
N GLN A 50 36.66 -18.70 -4.63
CA GLN A 50 35.81 -19.70 -3.97
C GLN A 50 34.32 -19.31 -3.96
N ASP A 51 34.00 -18.02 -3.88
CA ASP A 51 32.62 -17.51 -3.81
C ASP A 51 32.01 -17.12 -5.18
N SER A 52 32.64 -17.50 -6.30
CA SER A 52 32.13 -17.12 -7.62
C SER A 52 31.04 -18.06 -8.14
N ASN A 53 29.90 -17.48 -8.50
CA ASN A 53 28.77 -18.17 -9.15
C ASN A 53 29.04 -18.54 -10.62
N TYR A 54 30.21 -18.17 -11.17
CA TYR A 54 30.60 -18.41 -12.57
C TYR A 54 31.65 -19.54 -12.68
N GLY A 55 31.32 -20.72 -12.12
CA GLY A 55 32.23 -21.88 -12.13
C GLY A 55 33.56 -21.62 -11.42
N GLY A 56 33.55 -20.74 -10.40
CA GLY A 56 34.75 -20.30 -9.71
C GLY A 56 35.59 -19.27 -10.45
N LYS A 57 35.29 -18.92 -11.72
CA LYS A 57 36.07 -17.95 -12.52
C LYS A 57 35.56 -16.52 -12.35
N ILE A 58 36.37 -15.54 -12.74
CA ILE A 58 35.94 -14.13 -12.80
C ILE A 58 35.35 -13.87 -14.19
N PRO A 59 34.06 -13.46 -14.30
CA PRO A 59 33.46 -13.14 -15.59
C PRO A 59 34.07 -11.85 -16.16
N ILE A 60 34.58 -11.91 -17.39
CA ILE A 60 35.09 -10.76 -18.15
C ILE A 60 34.29 -10.64 -19.43
N VAL A 61 33.93 -9.41 -19.79
CA VAL A 61 33.27 -9.08 -21.06
C VAL A 61 34.03 -7.95 -21.73
N CYS A 62 34.28 -8.09 -23.02
CA CYS A 62 34.86 -7.04 -23.85
C CYS A 62 33.75 -6.24 -24.53
N PHE A 63 33.67 -4.94 -24.30
CA PHE A 63 32.64 -4.08 -24.88
C PHE A 63 33.24 -3.25 -26.02
N ALA A 64 32.71 -3.43 -27.23
CA ALA A 64 33.21 -2.81 -28.45
C ALA A 64 32.21 -1.77 -28.99
N GLN A 65 32.63 -0.51 -28.96
CA GLN A 65 31.89 0.61 -29.53
C GLN A 65 32.76 1.30 -30.59
N GLY A 66 32.24 1.43 -31.81
CA GLY A 66 33.00 2.02 -32.92
C GLY A 66 34.31 1.27 -33.23
N GLY A 67 35.33 2.02 -33.61
CA GLY A 67 36.72 1.54 -33.63
C GLY A 67 37.32 1.28 -35.02
N GLY A 68 38.64 1.27 -35.05
CA GLY A 68 39.46 1.01 -36.23
C GLY A 68 40.22 -0.32 -36.15
N LYS A 69 41.41 -0.36 -36.76
CA LYS A 69 42.29 -1.55 -36.81
C LYS A 69 42.56 -2.16 -35.44
N GLU A 70 42.90 -1.32 -34.46
CA GLU A 70 43.30 -1.77 -33.12
C GLU A 70 42.14 -2.41 -32.37
N THR A 71 40.93 -1.88 -32.52
CA THR A 71 39.72 -2.47 -31.95
C THR A 71 39.42 -3.83 -32.56
N LEU A 72 39.53 -3.97 -33.89
CA LEU A 72 39.34 -5.25 -34.57
C LEU A 72 40.36 -6.30 -34.10
N LYS A 73 41.62 -5.89 -33.92
CA LYS A 73 42.69 -6.74 -33.41
C LYS A 73 42.43 -7.17 -31.96
N ALA A 74 42.00 -6.24 -31.11
CA ALA A 74 41.64 -6.50 -29.71
C ALA A 74 40.44 -7.47 -29.58
N ILE A 75 39.43 -7.36 -30.45
CA ILE A 75 38.30 -8.31 -30.49
C ILE A 75 38.80 -9.70 -30.89
N SER A 76 39.65 -9.80 -31.91
CA SER A 76 40.24 -11.08 -32.33
C SER A 76 41.08 -11.74 -31.23
N THR A 77 41.87 -10.96 -30.47
CA THR A 77 42.66 -11.49 -29.34
C THR A 77 41.80 -11.89 -28.14
N SER A 78 40.75 -11.11 -27.84
CA SER A 78 39.77 -11.41 -26.78
C SER A 78 39.05 -12.74 -27.05
N ILE A 79 38.57 -12.93 -28.28
CA ILE A 79 37.90 -14.15 -28.71
C ILE A 79 38.83 -15.38 -28.65
N LYS A 80 40.10 -15.22 -29.07
CA LYS A 80 41.13 -16.28 -28.91
C LYS A 80 41.35 -16.66 -27.45
N SER A 81 41.14 -15.73 -26.53
CA SER A 81 41.22 -15.95 -25.08
C SER A 81 39.93 -16.47 -24.47
N LYS A 82 38.90 -16.79 -25.29
CA LYS A 82 37.55 -17.21 -24.87
C LYS A 82 36.78 -16.18 -24.04
N ILE A 83 37.07 -14.90 -24.23
CA ILE A 83 36.35 -13.81 -23.57
C ILE A 83 35.20 -13.37 -24.49
N PRO A 84 33.94 -13.33 -24.01
CA PRO A 84 32.82 -12.85 -24.80
C PRO A 84 32.95 -11.35 -25.13
N CYS A 85 32.55 -11.00 -26.35
CA CYS A 85 32.58 -9.65 -26.89
C CYS A 85 31.16 -9.15 -27.20
N VAL A 86 30.80 -7.99 -26.65
CA VAL A 86 29.53 -7.30 -26.92
C VAL A 86 29.79 -6.14 -27.87
N VAL A 87 29.06 -6.09 -28.98
CA VAL A 87 29.23 -5.12 -30.07
C VAL A 87 27.96 -4.27 -30.18
N VAL A 88 28.13 -2.94 -30.26
CA VAL A 88 27.00 -1.99 -30.38
C VAL A 88 26.75 -1.66 -31.84
N GLU A 89 25.60 -2.07 -32.36
CA GLU A 89 25.12 -1.72 -33.70
C GLU A 89 24.68 -0.26 -33.75
N GLY A 90 25.05 0.46 -34.81
CA GLY A 90 24.77 1.88 -35.01
C GLY A 90 25.76 2.82 -34.30
N SER A 91 26.82 2.28 -33.69
CA SER A 91 27.93 3.05 -33.14
C SER A 91 28.98 3.46 -34.19
N GLY A 92 28.90 2.91 -35.41
CA GLY A 92 29.76 3.23 -36.55
C GLY A 92 30.99 2.34 -36.70
N GLN A 93 31.68 2.48 -37.84
CA GLN A 93 32.99 1.87 -38.12
C GLN A 93 33.00 0.33 -38.06
N ILE A 94 33.93 -0.29 -37.33
CA ILE A 94 34.08 -1.75 -37.22
C ILE A 94 32.90 -2.42 -36.52
N ALA A 95 32.32 -1.77 -35.51
CA ALA A 95 31.20 -2.34 -34.75
C ALA A 95 29.98 -2.63 -35.65
N ASP A 96 29.61 -1.69 -36.53
CA ASP A 96 28.52 -1.88 -37.50
C ASP A 96 28.84 -2.93 -38.57
N VAL A 97 30.11 -3.02 -38.98
CA VAL A 97 30.56 -4.07 -39.88
C VAL A 97 30.34 -5.44 -39.24
N ILE A 98 30.74 -5.62 -37.97
CA ILE A 98 30.54 -6.88 -37.25
C ILE A 98 29.04 -7.14 -37.03
N ALA A 99 28.27 -6.15 -36.56
CA ALA A 99 26.83 -6.29 -36.34
C ALA A 99 26.10 -6.74 -37.62
N SER A 100 26.33 -6.05 -38.73
CA SER A 100 25.73 -6.42 -40.02
C SER A 100 26.20 -7.77 -40.55
N LEU A 101 27.41 -8.23 -40.21
CA LEU A 101 27.92 -9.54 -40.59
C LEU A 101 27.28 -10.66 -39.76
N VAL A 102 27.04 -10.43 -38.47
CA VAL A 102 26.35 -11.39 -37.60
C VAL A 102 24.89 -11.59 -38.03
N GLU A 103 24.21 -10.55 -38.51
CA GLU A 103 22.84 -10.68 -39.06
C GLU A 103 22.77 -11.41 -40.41
N ALA A 104 23.88 -11.47 -41.14
CA ALA A 104 23.95 -12.17 -42.41
C ALA A 104 24.52 -13.57 -42.16
N GLU A 105 23.67 -14.52 -41.78
CA GLU A 105 23.97 -15.96 -41.58
C GLU A 105 24.52 -16.69 -42.85
N ASP A 106 25.08 -15.96 -43.82
CA ASP A 106 25.55 -16.47 -45.12
C ASP A 106 26.91 -17.18 -45.05
N ALA A 107 27.15 -18.06 -46.03
CA ALA A 107 28.48 -18.57 -46.35
C ALA A 107 29.42 -17.41 -46.72
N LEU A 108 30.36 -17.13 -45.80
CA LEU A 108 31.15 -15.92 -45.76
C LEU A 108 32.19 -15.83 -46.90
N THR A 109 31.78 -15.32 -48.06
CA THR A 109 32.72 -15.03 -49.17
C THR A 109 33.47 -13.72 -48.89
N SER A 110 34.76 -13.69 -49.18
CA SER A 110 35.62 -12.51 -48.97
C SER A 110 35.08 -11.25 -49.68
N SER A 111 34.30 -11.41 -50.76
CA SER A 111 33.62 -10.34 -51.48
C SER A 111 32.52 -9.64 -50.67
N ILE A 112 31.70 -10.38 -49.92
CA ILE A 112 30.59 -9.83 -49.11
C ILE A 112 31.15 -9.00 -47.95
N ILE A 113 32.21 -9.50 -47.32
CA ILE A 113 32.91 -8.79 -46.23
C ILE A 113 33.51 -7.49 -46.77
N LYS A 114 34.15 -7.55 -47.95
CA LYS A 114 34.75 -6.38 -48.61
C LYS A 114 33.68 -5.35 -48.99
N GLU A 115 32.52 -5.77 -49.47
CA GLU A 115 31.39 -4.90 -49.78
C GLU A 115 30.89 -4.15 -48.53
N LYS A 116 30.69 -4.87 -47.42
CA LYS A 116 30.26 -4.27 -46.14
C LYS A 116 31.32 -3.33 -45.56
N LEU A 117 32.60 -3.70 -45.63
CA LEU A 117 33.72 -2.83 -45.24
C LEU A 117 33.73 -1.53 -46.04
N VAL A 118 33.53 -1.58 -47.36
CA VAL A 118 33.47 -0.39 -48.22
C VAL A 118 32.26 0.48 -47.88
N ARG A 119 31.12 -0.13 -47.56
CA ARG A 119 29.89 0.59 -47.19
C ARG A 119 30.04 1.40 -45.90
N PHE A 120 30.58 0.79 -44.84
CA PHE A 120 30.68 1.43 -43.52
C PHE A 120 31.99 2.22 -43.32
N LEU A 121 33.08 1.88 -44.03
CA LEU A 121 34.40 2.51 -43.90
C LEU A 121 34.98 3.00 -45.24
N PRO A 122 34.25 3.81 -46.03
CA PRO A 122 34.68 4.18 -47.39
C PRO A 122 36.00 4.97 -47.43
N ARG A 123 36.25 5.82 -46.42
CA ARG A 123 37.45 6.67 -46.34
C ARG A 123 38.70 5.94 -45.82
N THR A 124 38.51 4.89 -45.02
CA THR A 124 39.60 4.12 -44.43
C THR A 124 40.05 3.03 -45.41
N VAL A 125 39.09 2.32 -46.02
CA VAL A 125 39.38 1.25 -46.99
C VAL A 125 40.10 1.79 -48.23
N SER A 126 39.78 3.01 -48.68
CA SER A 126 40.46 3.65 -49.82
C SER A 126 41.91 4.07 -49.54
N ARG A 127 42.33 4.14 -48.27
CA ARG A 127 43.69 4.51 -47.85
C ARG A 127 44.54 3.29 -47.46
N LEU A 128 43.93 2.13 -47.27
CA LEU A 128 44.61 0.93 -46.80
C LEU A 128 45.22 0.16 -47.99
N PRO A 129 46.41 -0.43 -47.82
CA PRO A 129 46.96 -1.35 -48.81
C PRO A 129 46.15 -2.64 -48.86
N GLU A 130 46.10 -3.28 -50.04
CA GLU A 130 45.28 -4.48 -50.27
C GLU A 130 45.66 -5.65 -49.34
N GLU A 131 46.94 -5.76 -48.97
CA GLU A 131 47.44 -6.75 -47.98
C GLU A 131 46.81 -6.58 -46.59
N GLU A 132 46.59 -5.34 -46.14
CA GLU A 132 45.94 -5.08 -44.86
C GLU A 132 44.45 -5.39 -44.91
N ILE A 133 43.79 -5.15 -46.05
CA ILE A 133 42.38 -5.49 -46.24
C ILE A 133 42.18 -7.00 -46.14
N GLU A 134 43.10 -7.79 -46.71
CA GLU A 134 43.07 -9.25 -46.59
C GLU A 134 43.30 -9.73 -45.15
N SER A 135 44.20 -9.05 -44.40
CA SER A 135 44.36 -9.28 -42.96
C SER A 135 43.10 -8.98 -42.15
N TRP A 136 42.38 -7.89 -42.46
CA TRP A 136 41.12 -7.54 -41.78
C TRP A 136 40.03 -8.56 -42.09
N ILE A 137 39.94 -9.02 -43.35
CA ILE A 137 39.02 -10.07 -43.76
C ILE A 137 39.33 -11.38 -43.01
N LYS A 138 40.61 -11.72 -42.82
CA LYS A 138 41.01 -12.88 -42.02
C LYS A 138 40.57 -12.75 -40.56
N TRP A 139 40.81 -11.61 -39.92
CA TRP A 139 40.36 -11.40 -38.53
C TRP A 139 38.84 -11.44 -38.39
N LEU A 140 38.09 -10.86 -39.33
CA LEU A 140 36.62 -10.92 -39.32
C LEU A 140 36.11 -12.36 -39.50
N LYS A 141 36.77 -13.18 -40.33
CA LYS A 141 36.46 -14.61 -40.45
C LYS A 141 36.68 -15.34 -39.13
N GLU A 142 37.84 -15.15 -38.50
CA GLU A 142 38.16 -15.75 -37.19
C GLU A 142 37.14 -15.34 -36.11
N ILE A 143 36.69 -14.09 -36.12
CA ILE A 143 35.68 -13.57 -35.18
C ILE A 143 34.32 -14.27 -35.40
N LEU A 144 33.90 -14.42 -36.65
CA LEU A 144 32.60 -14.99 -37.01
C LEU A 144 32.53 -16.52 -36.87
N GLU A 145 33.66 -17.23 -36.94
CA GLU A 145 33.74 -18.67 -36.65
C GLU A 145 33.27 -18.99 -35.22
N SER A 146 33.49 -18.09 -34.27
CA SER A 146 33.04 -18.21 -32.87
C SER A 146 31.86 -17.30 -32.57
N SER A 147 30.78 -17.42 -33.33
CA SER A 147 29.56 -16.61 -33.16
C SER A 147 28.95 -16.67 -31.75
N HIS A 148 29.16 -17.77 -31.02
CA HIS A 148 28.68 -17.94 -29.64
C HIS A 148 29.32 -16.99 -28.62
N LEU A 149 30.49 -16.41 -28.90
CA LEU A 149 31.15 -15.41 -28.05
C LEU A 149 30.77 -13.97 -28.42
N LEU A 150 30.00 -13.77 -29.49
CA LEU A 150 29.58 -12.45 -29.96
C LEU A 150 28.13 -12.19 -29.60
N THR A 151 27.88 -11.00 -29.06
CA THR A 151 26.53 -10.49 -28.81
C THR A 151 26.40 -9.10 -29.42
N VAL A 152 25.33 -8.88 -30.19
CA VAL A 152 25.07 -7.60 -30.86
C VAL A 152 23.94 -6.87 -30.12
N ILE A 153 24.16 -5.61 -29.77
CA ILE A 153 23.14 -4.72 -29.20
C ILE A 153 22.57 -3.85 -30.32
N LYS A 154 21.26 -3.91 -30.52
CA LYS A 154 20.54 -3.07 -31.47
C LYS A 154 20.14 -1.74 -30.80
N ILE A 155 20.45 -0.61 -31.43
CA ILE A 155 20.05 0.72 -30.91
C ILE A 155 18.53 0.94 -30.98
N GLU A 156 17.80 0.21 -31.83
CA GLU A 156 16.33 0.30 -31.93
C GLU A 156 15.61 -0.16 -30.64
N GLU A 157 16.26 -0.99 -29.81
CA GLU A 157 15.74 -1.51 -28.55
C GLU A 157 15.94 -0.57 -27.34
N ALA A 158 15.88 0.74 -27.54
CA ALA A 158 16.14 1.76 -26.50
C ALA A 158 15.28 1.58 -25.22
N GLY A 159 15.88 1.01 -24.16
CA GLY A 159 15.32 0.82 -22.82
C GLY A 159 16.42 0.79 -21.75
N ASP A 160 16.05 0.94 -20.47
CA ASP A 160 16.99 1.16 -19.36
C ASP A 160 17.86 -0.08 -19.03
N GLU A 161 17.44 -1.30 -19.38
CA GLU A 161 18.12 -2.55 -18.99
C GLU A 161 18.93 -3.23 -20.13
N ILE A 162 19.04 -2.65 -21.33
CA ILE A 162 19.62 -3.35 -22.49
C ILE A 162 21.06 -3.80 -22.26
N VAL A 163 21.89 -2.93 -21.68
CA VAL A 163 23.33 -3.19 -21.53
C VAL A 163 23.55 -4.33 -20.53
N SER A 164 22.80 -4.34 -19.43
CA SER A 164 22.82 -5.45 -18.48
C SER A 164 22.33 -6.76 -19.12
N ASN A 165 21.27 -6.69 -19.93
CA ASN A 165 20.72 -7.85 -20.64
C ASN A 165 21.74 -8.41 -21.64
N ALA A 166 22.41 -7.56 -22.40
CA ALA A 166 23.41 -7.96 -23.37
C ALA A 166 24.68 -8.54 -22.72
N ILE A 167 25.16 -7.95 -21.62
CA ILE A 167 26.32 -8.45 -20.87
C ILE A 167 26.01 -9.83 -20.29
N SER A 168 24.86 -9.98 -19.63
CA SER A 168 24.44 -11.24 -19.02
C SER A 168 24.17 -12.33 -20.06
N TYR A 169 23.57 -11.98 -21.20
CA TYR A 169 23.40 -12.88 -22.34
C TYR A 169 24.73 -13.34 -22.93
N ALA A 170 25.70 -12.43 -23.10
CA ALA A 170 27.03 -12.75 -23.60
C ALA A 170 27.78 -13.68 -22.64
N LEU A 171 27.70 -13.41 -21.33
CA LEU A 171 28.28 -14.28 -20.30
C LEU A 171 27.59 -15.64 -20.28
N TYR A 172 26.26 -15.69 -20.38
CA TYR A 172 25.51 -16.92 -20.40
C TYR A 172 25.89 -17.81 -21.60
N LYS A 173 25.93 -17.23 -22.81
CA LYS A 173 26.35 -17.96 -24.03
C LYS A 173 27.79 -18.47 -23.94
N ALA A 174 28.70 -17.66 -23.42
CA ALA A 174 30.09 -18.08 -23.21
C ALA A 174 30.20 -19.19 -22.15
N PHE A 175 29.33 -19.17 -21.14
CA PHE A 175 29.31 -20.20 -20.10
C PHE A 175 28.69 -21.51 -20.56
N SER A 176 27.56 -21.46 -21.27
CA SER A 176 26.82 -22.66 -21.70
C SER A 176 27.55 -23.47 -22.77
N THR A 177 28.41 -22.82 -23.55
CA THR A 177 29.23 -23.45 -24.60
C THR A 177 30.53 -24.07 -24.09
N ASN A 178 30.90 -23.84 -22.83
CA ASN A 178 32.06 -24.48 -22.23
C ASN A 178 31.78 -25.95 -21.92
N GLU A 179 32.50 -26.87 -22.56
CA GLU A 179 32.37 -28.33 -22.39
C GLU A 179 32.44 -28.82 -20.93
N GLN A 180 33.14 -28.10 -20.03
CA GLN A 180 33.23 -28.46 -18.61
C GLN A 180 32.05 -27.98 -17.76
N ASP A 181 31.40 -26.88 -18.18
CA ASP A 181 30.40 -26.15 -17.39
C ASP A 181 28.99 -26.22 -18.01
N LYS A 182 28.86 -26.90 -19.17
CA LYS A 182 27.60 -27.11 -19.88
C LYS A 182 26.54 -27.82 -19.02
N ASP A 183 26.99 -28.76 -18.19
CA ASP A 183 26.14 -29.52 -17.26
C ASP A 183 25.88 -28.77 -15.94
N ASN A 184 26.61 -27.68 -15.67
CA ASN A 184 26.47 -26.88 -14.45
C ASN A 184 25.35 -25.83 -14.56
N TRP A 185 24.11 -26.33 -14.60
CA TRP A 185 22.91 -25.49 -14.65
C TRP A 185 22.73 -24.63 -13.40
N ASN A 186 23.23 -25.05 -12.22
CA ASN A 186 23.10 -24.28 -10.98
C ASN A 186 23.91 -22.99 -11.05
N GLY A 187 25.16 -23.06 -11.53
CA GLY A 187 25.98 -21.87 -11.79
C GLY A 187 25.35 -20.93 -12.82
N GLN A 188 24.82 -21.49 -13.91
CA GLN A 188 24.09 -20.73 -14.94
C GLN A 188 22.89 -19.98 -14.34
N LEU A 189 22.06 -20.68 -13.57
CA LEU A 189 20.86 -20.10 -13.00
C LEU A 189 21.17 -19.06 -11.92
N LYS A 190 22.17 -19.32 -11.07
CA LYS A 190 22.67 -18.34 -10.09
C LYS A 190 23.14 -17.07 -10.78
N LEU A 191 23.90 -17.18 -11.87
CA LEU A 191 24.33 -16.04 -12.68
C LEU A 191 23.13 -15.24 -13.21
N LEU A 192 22.19 -15.89 -13.89
CA LEU A 192 21.01 -15.21 -14.45
C LEU A 192 20.16 -14.52 -13.38
N LEU A 193 20.07 -15.13 -12.19
CA LEU A 193 19.38 -14.56 -11.03
C LEU A 193 20.08 -13.27 -10.53
N GLU A 194 21.41 -13.20 -10.56
CA GLU A 194 22.13 -11.98 -10.18
C GLU A 194 21.80 -10.83 -11.13
N TRP A 195 21.79 -11.12 -12.44
CA TRP A 195 21.56 -10.16 -13.52
C TRP A 195 20.08 -9.89 -13.84
N ASN A 196 19.16 -10.48 -13.08
CA ASN A 196 17.71 -10.32 -13.26
C ASN A 196 17.19 -10.70 -14.66
N GLN A 197 17.83 -11.65 -15.35
CA GLN A 197 17.41 -12.10 -16.69
C GLN A 197 16.38 -13.22 -16.62
N LEU A 198 15.11 -12.85 -16.48
CA LEU A 198 14.02 -13.82 -16.43
C LEU A 198 13.85 -14.56 -17.76
N ASP A 199 13.68 -13.82 -18.85
CA ASP A 199 13.33 -14.35 -20.17
C ASP A 199 14.39 -15.36 -20.66
N LEU A 200 15.67 -15.05 -20.43
CA LEU A 200 16.76 -15.95 -20.77
C LEU A 200 16.74 -17.22 -19.90
N ALA A 201 16.39 -17.10 -18.62
CA ALA A 201 16.30 -18.26 -17.74
C ALA A 201 15.12 -19.15 -18.12
N SER A 202 13.97 -18.58 -18.47
CA SER A 202 12.81 -19.36 -18.92
C SER A 202 13.10 -20.10 -20.23
N ASP A 203 13.69 -19.42 -21.20
CA ASP A 203 13.83 -19.94 -22.56
C ASP A 203 14.94 -20.98 -22.68
N GLU A 204 16.06 -20.80 -21.97
CA GLU A 204 17.24 -21.67 -22.13
C GLU A 204 17.38 -22.72 -21.03
N ILE A 205 17.01 -22.38 -19.78
CA ILE A 205 17.16 -23.29 -18.64
C ILE A 205 15.88 -24.10 -18.44
N PHE A 206 14.72 -23.44 -18.36
CA PHE A 206 13.42 -24.08 -18.11
C PHE A 206 12.72 -24.54 -19.40
N THR A 207 13.47 -25.23 -20.27
CA THR A 207 12.89 -25.90 -21.45
C THR A 207 12.10 -27.16 -21.05
N ASN A 208 11.07 -27.49 -21.83
CA ASN A 208 10.18 -28.64 -21.60
C ASN A 208 10.89 -30.01 -21.49
N ASP A 209 12.16 -30.07 -21.92
CA ASP A 209 12.94 -31.30 -21.96
C ASP A 209 13.55 -31.67 -20.59
N ARG A 210 13.67 -30.72 -19.66
CA ARG A 210 14.25 -30.95 -18.32
C ARG A 210 13.17 -31.08 -17.26
N ARG A 211 13.22 -32.15 -16.47
CA ARG A 211 12.36 -32.32 -15.28
C ARG A 211 13.08 -31.81 -14.05
N TRP A 212 12.45 -30.88 -13.33
CA TRP A 212 12.99 -30.27 -12.13
C TRP A 212 12.42 -30.94 -10.89
N GLU A 213 13.28 -31.25 -9.91
CA GLU A 213 12.83 -31.65 -8.58
C GLU A 213 12.79 -30.43 -7.65
N SER A 214 11.86 -30.41 -6.68
CA SER A 214 11.76 -29.29 -5.74
C SER A 214 13.01 -29.12 -4.87
N ALA A 215 13.88 -30.14 -4.74
CA ALA A 215 15.11 -30.07 -3.95
C ALA A 215 16.22 -29.27 -4.66
N ASP A 216 16.31 -29.42 -5.98
CA ASP A 216 17.33 -28.77 -6.80
C ASP A 216 17.20 -27.24 -6.80
N LEU A 217 15.96 -26.76 -6.73
CA LEU A 217 15.63 -25.33 -6.81
C LEU A 217 15.66 -24.59 -5.44
N GLN A 218 15.86 -25.29 -4.32
CA GLN A 218 15.74 -24.68 -2.98
C GLN A 218 16.78 -23.59 -2.72
N GLU A 219 18.05 -23.86 -3.06
CA GLU A 219 19.15 -22.94 -2.85
C GLU A 219 18.96 -21.64 -3.67
N VAL A 220 18.54 -21.81 -4.93
CA VAL A 220 18.30 -20.68 -5.84
C VAL A 220 17.05 -19.89 -5.43
N MET A 221 15.99 -20.57 -4.96
CA MET A 221 14.81 -19.92 -4.39
C MET A 221 15.16 -19.08 -3.16
N PHE A 222 15.99 -19.60 -2.26
CA PHE A 222 16.47 -18.84 -1.10
C PHE A 222 17.22 -17.56 -1.52
N MET A 223 18.12 -17.68 -2.49
CA MET A 223 18.86 -16.53 -3.05
C MET A 223 17.93 -15.52 -3.72
N ALA A 224 16.88 -15.98 -4.42
CA ALA A 224 15.90 -15.11 -5.07
C ALA A 224 15.07 -14.30 -4.06
N LEU A 225 14.70 -14.90 -2.93
CA LEU A 225 14.01 -14.22 -1.82
C LEU A 225 14.90 -13.14 -1.19
N ILE A 226 16.18 -13.45 -0.96
CA ILE A 226 17.14 -12.51 -0.38
C ILE A 226 17.35 -11.30 -1.29
N LYS A 227 17.60 -11.54 -2.58
CA LYS A 227 17.89 -10.49 -3.58
C LYS A 227 16.65 -9.76 -4.10
N ASP A 228 15.47 -10.07 -3.58
CA ASP A 228 14.20 -9.45 -3.99
C ASP A 228 13.91 -9.59 -5.50
N ARG A 229 13.93 -10.85 -5.98
CA ARG A 229 13.66 -11.18 -7.40
C ARG A 229 12.27 -11.84 -7.56
N PRO A 230 11.17 -11.07 -7.58
CA PRO A 230 9.80 -11.61 -7.57
C PRO A 230 9.46 -12.45 -8.81
N ASN A 231 9.92 -12.04 -9.99
CA ASN A 231 9.63 -12.74 -11.24
C ASN A 231 10.28 -14.13 -11.27
N PHE A 232 11.50 -14.26 -10.74
CA PHE A 232 12.16 -15.56 -10.59
C PHE A 232 11.43 -16.45 -9.58
N VAL A 233 10.94 -15.88 -8.48
CA VAL A 233 10.13 -16.62 -7.50
C VAL A 233 8.87 -17.17 -8.17
N ARG A 234 8.18 -16.37 -9.01
CA ARG A 234 7.03 -16.82 -9.79
C ARG A 234 7.42 -17.95 -10.76
N LEU A 235 8.50 -17.79 -11.52
CA LEU A 235 9.01 -18.81 -12.44
C LEU A 235 9.31 -20.14 -11.73
N PHE A 236 9.92 -20.11 -10.54
CA PHE A 236 10.20 -21.32 -9.77
C PHE A 236 8.93 -22.00 -9.24
N LEU A 237 7.91 -21.22 -8.88
CA LEU A 237 6.61 -21.75 -8.46
C LEU A 237 5.87 -22.42 -9.63
N GLU A 238 5.90 -21.82 -10.82
CA GLU A 238 5.32 -22.38 -12.05
C GLU A 238 5.99 -23.70 -12.45
N ASN A 239 7.31 -23.80 -12.23
CA ASN A 239 8.10 -25.01 -12.53
C ASN A 239 8.04 -26.10 -11.45
N GLY A 240 7.08 -26.02 -10.51
CA GLY A 240 6.77 -27.12 -9.58
C GLY A 240 7.49 -27.10 -8.23
N LEU A 241 8.03 -25.94 -7.81
CA LEU A 241 8.56 -25.80 -6.45
C LEU A 241 7.44 -25.72 -5.40
N ASN A 242 7.41 -26.71 -4.51
CA ASN A 242 6.47 -26.72 -3.39
C ASN A 242 6.93 -25.82 -2.24
N LEU A 243 6.36 -24.62 -2.15
CA LEU A 243 6.76 -23.62 -1.14
C LEU A 243 6.54 -24.10 0.30
N GLN A 244 5.55 -24.95 0.55
CA GLN A 244 5.32 -25.55 1.88
C GLN A 244 6.44 -26.51 2.31
N LYS A 245 7.06 -27.23 1.36
CA LYS A 245 8.18 -28.14 1.65
C LYS A 245 9.50 -27.39 1.78
N PHE A 246 9.64 -26.29 1.04
CA PHE A 246 10.82 -25.42 1.08
C PHE A 246 10.95 -24.65 2.41
N LEU A 247 9.83 -24.17 2.95
CA LEU A 247 9.82 -23.37 4.17
C LEU A 247 9.97 -24.24 5.42
N THR A 248 11.20 -24.70 5.66
CA THR A 248 11.59 -25.31 6.93
C THR A 248 11.81 -24.23 8.00
N ASN A 249 11.82 -24.66 9.27
CA ASN A 249 12.07 -23.76 10.39
C ASN A 249 13.46 -23.09 10.30
N ASP A 250 14.44 -23.80 9.73
CA ASP A 250 15.82 -23.33 9.61
C ASP A 250 15.91 -22.20 8.57
N VAL A 251 15.28 -22.39 7.39
CA VAL A 251 15.19 -21.38 6.34
C VAL A 251 14.51 -20.10 6.85
N LEU A 252 13.38 -20.24 7.57
CA LEU A 252 12.69 -19.09 8.16
C LEU A 252 13.56 -18.40 9.22
N THR A 253 14.26 -19.18 10.06
CA THR A 253 15.17 -18.64 11.07
C THR A 253 16.26 -17.81 10.41
N GLU A 254 16.88 -18.30 9.34
CA GLU A 254 17.91 -17.59 8.59
C GLU A 254 17.39 -16.30 7.92
N LEU A 255 16.20 -16.35 7.32
CA LEU A 255 15.54 -15.17 6.72
C LEU A 255 15.24 -14.08 7.74
N PHE A 256 14.76 -14.45 8.93
CA PHE A 256 14.42 -13.50 10.00
C PHE A 256 15.64 -13.06 10.83
N SER A 257 16.74 -13.82 10.86
CA SER A 257 17.96 -13.48 11.60
C SER A 257 18.92 -12.62 10.77
N ASN A 258 19.28 -13.09 9.58
CA ASN A 258 20.39 -12.54 8.79
C ASN A 258 19.90 -11.51 7.77
N HIS A 259 18.72 -11.75 7.18
CA HIS A 259 18.18 -10.95 6.07
C HIS A 259 16.99 -10.07 6.47
N PHE A 260 16.74 -9.89 7.77
CA PHE A 260 15.72 -8.97 8.27
C PHE A 260 16.35 -7.63 8.66
N SER A 261 15.88 -6.55 8.05
CA SER A 261 16.48 -5.23 8.27
C SER A 261 16.34 -4.79 9.73
N MET A 262 17.44 -4.32 10.33
CA MET A 262 17.45 -3.89 11.73
C MET A 262 16.59 -2.64 11.96
N LEU A 263 16.40 -1.82 10.93
CA LEU A 263 15.52 -0.65 10.95
C LEU A 263 14.05 -1.06 11.12
N VAL A 264 13.57 -2.01 10.32
CA VAL A 264 12.20 -2.52 10.45
C VAL A 264 11.98 -3.17 11.81
N TYR A 265 12.97 -3.92 12.32
CA TYR A 265 12.89 -4.49 13.67
C TYR A 265 12.73 -3.42 14.76
N ARG A 266 13.47 -2.31 14.67
CA ARG A 266 13.32 -1.18 15.60
C ARG A 266 11.95 -0.51 15.47
N ASN A 267 11.46 -0.30 14.26
CA ASN A 267 10.13 0.25 14.02
C ASN A 267 9.03 -0.63 14.62
N LEU A 268 9.17 -1.96 14.50
CA LEU A 268 8.22 -2.91 15.10
C LEU A 268 8.26 -2.87 16.63
N GLN A 269 9.45 -2.67 17.22
CA GLN A 269 9.60 -2.49 18.67
C GLN A 269 8.93 -1.20 19.16
N ILE A 270 9.09 -0.11 18.42
CA ILE A 270 8.44 1.18 18.72
C ILE A 270 6.93 1.02 18.60
N ALA A 271 6.47 0.43 17.50
CA ALA A 271 5.06 0.19 17.24
C ALA A 271 4.40 -0.59 18.39
N LYS A 272 5.05 -1.64 18.89
CA LYS A 272 4.55 -2.42 20.03
C LYS A 272 4.43 -1.61 21.32
N ASN A 273 5.40 -0.75 21.60
CA ASN A 273 5.38 0.06 22.82
C ASN A 273 4.37 1.20 22.73
N SER A 274 4.13 1.72 21.53
CA SER A 274 3.19 2.82 21.27
C SER A 274 1.74 2.36 21.17
N TYR A 275 1.49 1.17 20.61
CA TYR A 275 0.16 0.66 20.33
C TYR A 275 -0.05 -0.73 20.98
N ASN A 276 -1.00 -0.82 21.91
CA ASN A 276 -1.39 -2.07 22.58
C ASN A 276 -2.30 -2.92 21.67
N ASP A 277 -1.75 -3.38 20.55
CA ASP A 277 -2.45 -4.22 19.58
C ASP A 277 -2.10 -5.70 19.78
N THR A 278 -3.13 -6.57 19.78
CA THR A 278 -3.02 -8.02 19.93
C THR A 278 -2.24 -8.64 18.77
N LEU A 279 -2.52 -8.21 17.54
CA LEU A 279 -1.85 -8.71 16.32
C LEU A 279 -0.38 -8.32 16.31
N LEU A 280 -0.07 -7.07 16.63
CA LEU A 280 1.31 -6.58 16.65
C LEU A 280 2.14 -7.26 17.74
N THR A 281 1.52 -7.55 18.89
CA THR A 281 2.15 -8.33 19.96
C THR A 281 2.43 -9.76 19.51
N PHE A 282 1.52 -10.37 18.75
CA PHE A 282 1.71 -11.69 18.15
C PHE A 282 2.85 -11.69 17.13
N VAL A 283 2.86 -10.76 16.18
CA VAL A 283 3.93 -10.62 15.16
C VAL A 283 5.27 -10.31 15.81
N TRP A 284 5.31 -9.47 16.85
CA TRP A 284 6.54 -9.25 17.61
C TRP A 284 7.06 -10.53 18.28
N LYS A 285 6.18 -11.31 18.91
CA LYS A 285 6.56 -12.61 19.49
C LYS A 285 7.07 -13.57 18.43
N LEU A 286 6.46 -13.59 17.24
CA LEU A 286 6.91 -14.36 16.08
C LEU A 286 8.35 -14.00 15.69
N VAL A 287 8.59 -12.74 15.36
CA VAL A 287 9.92 -12.27 14.91
C VAL A 287 10.97 -12.45 16.02
N ALA A 288 10.59 -12.22 17.28
CA ALA A 288 11.49 -12.43 18.41
C ALA A 288 11.84 -13.90 18.63
N ASN A 289 10.94 -14.85 18.36
CA ASN A 289 11.20 -16.28 18.52
C ASN A 289 12.21 -16.79 17.49
N PHE A 290 12.04 -16.45 16.20
CA PHE A 290 13.00 -16.81 15.15
C PHE A 290 14.39 -16.22 15.42
N ARG A 291 14.46 -14.96 15.87
CA ARG A 291 15.75 -14.32 16.21
C ARG A 291 16.41 -14.88 17.48
N ARG A 292 15.62 -15.43 18.42
CA ARG A 292 16.13 -16.09 19.63
C ARG A 292 16.62 -17.51 19.38
N GLY A 293 16.03 -18.24 18.43
CA GLY A 293 16.47 -19.57 18.00
C GLY A 293 17.94 -19.57 17.59
N PHE A 294 18.34 -18.62 16.72
CA PHE A 294 19.72 -18.43 16.30
C PHE A 294 20.71 -18.18 17.46
N ARG A 295 20.29 -17.43 18.50
CA ARG A 295 21.13 -17.13 19.66
C ARG A 295 21.35 -18.32 20.62
N LYS A 296 20.53 -19.38 20.53
CA LYS A 296 20.68 -20.59 21.35
C LYS A 296 21.64 -21.60 20.72
N GLU A 297 21.71 -21.69 19.38
CA GLU A 297 22.64 -22.59 18.69
C GLU A 297 24.12 -22.21 18.94
N ASP A 298 24.45 -20.92 18.98
CA ASP A 298 25.80 -20.46 19.35
C ASP A 298 26.20 -20.77 20.82
N ARG A 299 25.23 -21.09 21.69
CA ARG A 299 25.47 -21.37 23.12
C ARG A 299 25.46 -22.86 23.47
N ASN A 300 25.03 -23.74 22.57
CA ASN A 300 24.97 -25.19 22.81
C ASN A 300 26.34 -25.89 22.78
N SER A 301 27.42 -25.18 23.11
CA SER A 301 28.68 -25.80 23.52
C SER A 301 28.87 -25.83 25.05
N ARG A 302 28.01 -25.19 25.86
CA ARG A 302 28.02 -25.33 27.32
C ARG A 302 26.63 -25.28 27.94
N ASP A 303 26.30 -26.40 28.58
CA ASP A 303 25.33 -26.62 29.64
C ASP A 303 23.87 -26.91 29.24
N GLU A 304 23.57 -28.21 29.21
CA GLU A 304 22.23 -28.77 29.47
C GLU A 304 21.79 -28.42 30.91
N ILE A 305 20.53 -28.01 31.04
CA ILE A 305 19.49 -28.44 32.00
C ILE A 305 18.46 -27.30 32.02
N ASP A 306 17.36 -27.51 31.31
CA ASP A 306 16.00 -27.19 31.75
C ASP A 306 15.01 -27.71 30.70
N ILE A 307 14.44 -28.88 31.01
CA ILE A 307 13.29 -29.45 30.31
C ILE A 307 12.05 -28.81 30.93
N GLU A 308 11.44 -27.85 30.22
CA GLU A 308 10.00 -27.57 30.32
C GLU A 308 9.47 -27.11 28.95
N LEU A 309 8.73 -28.04 28.33
CA LEU A 309 7.83 -27.94 27.17
C LEU A 309 8.25 -27.03 26.00
N HIS A 310 8.72 -27.67 24.93
CA HIS A 310 8.55 -27.19 23.56
C HIS A 310 7.06 -27.00 23.24
N ASP A 311 6.51 -25.82 23.51
CA ASP A 311 5.36 -25.33 22.77
C ASP A 311 5.89 -24.94 21.39
N VAL A 312 5.87 -25.90 20.47
CA VAL A 312 6.04 -25.69 19.04
C VAL A 312 5.12 -24.53 18.66
N SER A 313 5.70 -23.34 18.46
CA SER A 313 4.90 -22.13 18.25
C SER A 313 3.86 -22.37 17.15
N PRO A 314 2.59 -21.92 17.32
CA PRO A 314 1.50 -22.15 16.37
C PRO A 314 1.81 -21.64 14.95
N ILE A 315 2.87 -20.85 14.80
CA ILE A 315 3.39 -20.28 13.55
C ILE A 315 4.11 -21.33 12.69
N THR A 316 4.71 -22.36 13.28
CA THR A 316 5.29 -23.50 12.54
C THR A 316 4.23 -24.31 11.78
N ARG A 317 2.94 -24.15 12.13
CA ARG A 317 1.82 -24.77 11.42
C ARG A 317 1.47 -24.06 10.11
N HIS A 318 1.92 -22.82 9.94
CA HIS A 318 1.57 -21.94 8.81
C HIS A 318 2.80 -21.20 8.25
N PRO A 319 3.76 -21.92 7.64
CA PRO A 319 5.03 -21.36 7.19
C PRO A 319 4.87 -20.30 6.08
N LEU A 320 3.88 -20.47 5.20
CA LEU A 320 3.57 -19.54 4.11
C LEU A 320 3.20 -18.15 4.61
N GLN A 321 2.35 -18.08 5.64
CA GLN A 321 1.94 -16.82 6.25
C GLN A 321 3.11 -16.13 6.95
N ALA A 322 4.04 -16.88 7.53
CA ALA A 322 5.27 -16.32 8.12
C ALA A 322 6.17 -15.67 7.05
N LEU A 323 6.34 -16.33 5.89
CA LEU A 323 7.06 -15.75 4.75
C LEU A 323 6.36 -14.49 4.21
N PHE A 324 5.03 -14.50 4.15
CA PHE A 324 4.25 -13.35 3.73
C PHE A 324 4.44 -12.16 4.67
N ILE A 325 4.37 -12.37 5.99
CA ILE A 325 4.66 -11.34 6.99
C ILE A 325 6.08 -10.80 6.82
N TRP A 326 7.07 -11.67 6.58
CA TRP A 326 8.45 -11.24 6.32
C TRP A 326 8.56 -10.27 5.14
N ALA A 327 7.90 -10.56 4.02
CA ALA A 327 7.91 -9.71 2.83
C ALA A 327 7.20 -8.36 3.07
N ILE A 328 6.05 -8.38 3.75
CA ILE A 328 5.27 -7.18 4.07
C ILE A 328 6.05 -6.23 4.99
N LEU A 329 6.64 -6.76 6.06
CA LEU A 329 7.37 -5.93 7.03
C LEU A 329 8.54 -5.19 6.38
N GLN A 330 9.15 -5.78 5.35
CA GLN A 330 10.25 -5.17 4.59
C GLN A 330 9.80 -4.26 3.44
N ASN A 331 8.49 -4.07 3.24
CA ASN A 331 7.92 -3.29 2.14
C ASN A 331 8.26 -3.80 0.73
N LYS A 332 8.41 -5.13 0.56
CA LYS A 332 8.69 -5.75 -0.75
C LYS A 332 7.39 -5.93 -1.54
N LYS A 333 6.96 -4.89 -2.26
CA LYS A 333 5.66 -4.82 -2.97
C LYS A 333 5.43 -6.01 -3.90
N GLU A 334 6.24 -6.18 -4.94
CA GLU A 334 6.02 -7.23 -5.95
C GLU A 334 6.23 -8.64 -5.39
N LEU A 335 7.22 -8.84 -4.52
CA LEU A 335 7.44 -10.14 -3.90
C LEU A 335 6.27 -10.56 -2.99
N SER A 336 5.72 -9.62 -2.21
CA SER A 336 4.59 -9.90 -1.34
C SER A 336 3.35 -10.34 -2.13
N LYS A 337 3.14 -9.81 -3.34
CA LYS A 337 2.03 -10.22 -4.24
C LYS A 337 2.16 -11.68 -4.66
N VAL A 338 3.34 -12.08 -5.12
CA VAL A 338 3.63 -13.47 -5.52
C VAL A 338 3.44 -14.43 -4.34
N ILE A 339 3.87 -14.04 -3.14
CA ILE A 339 3.68 -14.86 -1.95
C ILE A 339 2.20 -14.94 -1.55
N TRP A 340 1.45 -13.84 -1.64
CA TRP A 340 0.01 -13.79 -1.35
C TRP A 340 -0.78 -14.77 -2.21
N GLU A 341 -0.45 -14.88 -3.50
CA GLU A 341 -1.04 -15.85 -4.44
C GLU A 341 -0.93 -17.30 -3.93
N GLN A 342 0.09 -17.62 -3.13
CA GLN A 342 0.32 -18.97 -2.59
C GLN A 342 -0.30 -19.20 -1.19
N THR A 343 -0.84 -18.15 -0.56
CA THR A 343 -1.42 -18.27 0.79
C THR A 343 -2.78 -18.98 0.79
N LYS A 344 -3.13 -19.56 1.95
CA LYS A 344 -4.49 -20.03 2.27
C LYS A 344 -5.16 -18.99 3.18
N GLY A 345 -6.45 -18.72 3.00
CA GLY A 345 -7.12 -17.63 3.71
C GLY A 345 -6.72 -16.27 3.15
N CYS A 346 -6.95 -16.04 1.85
CA CYS A 346 -6.37 -14.90 1.12
C CYS A 346 -7.04 -13.57 1.47
N THR A 347 -8.36 -13.60 1.70
CA THR A 347 -9.10 -12.46 2.28
C THR A 347 -8.49 -12.01 3.59
N LEU A 348 -8.33 -12.94 4.54
CA LEU A 348 -7.75 -12.68 5.85
C LEU A 348 -6.31 -12.17 5.76
N ALA A 349 -5.49 -12.81 4.91
CA ALA A 349 -4.09 -12.41 4.74
C ALA A 349 -3.97 -10.99 4.18
N ALA A 350 -4.81 -10.60 3.21
CA ALA A 350 -4.82 -9.26 2.65
C ALA A 350 -5.21 -8.20 3.69
N LEU A 351 -6.24 -8.46 4.51
CA LEU A 351 -6.65 -7.55 5.59
C LEU A 351 -5.59 -7.46 6.70
N GLY A 352 -4.99 -8.61 7.06
CA GLY A 352 -3.86 -8.65 7.98
C GLY A 352 -2.66 -7.84 7.49
N ALA A 353 -2.38 -7.90 6.18
CA ALA A 353 -1.35 -7.10 5.53
C ALA A 353 -1.69 -5.59 5.57
N SER A 354 -2.92 -5.21 5.23
CA SER A 354 -3.41 -3.82 5.34
C SER A 354 -3.19 -3.26 6.74
N LYS A 355 -3.61 -4.00 7.77
CA LYS A 355 -3.44 -3.60 9.18
C LYS A 355 -1.97 -3.40 9.56
N LEU A 356 -1.10 -4.36 9.22
CA LEU A 356 0.33 -4.27 9.53
C LEU A 356 1.00 -3.10 8.79
N LEU A 357 0.66 -2.87 7.53
CA LEU A 357 1.23 -1.79 6.74
C LEU A 357 0.75 -0.41 7.22
N LYS A 358 -0.55 -0.25 7.54
CA LYS A 358 -1.10 1.00 8.11
C LYS A 358 -0.50 1.32 9.48
N THR A 359 -0.29 0.31 10.33
CA THR A 359 0.35 0.51 11.64
C THR A 359 1.84 0.84 11.51
N LEU A 360 2.56 0.21 10.57
CA LEU A 360 3.96 0.56 10.29
C LEU A 360 4.11 1.94 9.65
N ALA A 361 3.20 2.34 8.75
CA ALA A 361 3.19 3.66 8.14
C ALA A 361 3.10 4.77 9.21
N LYS A 362 2.26 4.58 10.24
CA LYS A 362 2.11 5.51 11.37
C LYS A 362 3.38 5.65 12.24
N VAL A 363 4.28 4.67 12.20
CA VAL A 363 5.49 4.62 13.03
C VAL A 363 6.76 4.98 12.24
N LYS A 364 6.71 4.94 10.91
CA LYS A 364 7.82 5.32 10.04
C LYS A 364 8.09 6.81 10.16
N ASN A 365 9.36 7.16 10.35
CA ASN A 365 9.81 8.55 10.37
C ASN A 365 9.91 9.16 8.95
N ASP A 366 10.14 8.33 7.94
CA ASP A 366 10.33 8.76 6.55
C ASP A 366 8.97 8.86 5.84
N ILE A 367 8.64 10.06 5.35
CA ILE A 367 7.34 10.36 4.70
C ILE A 367 7.14 9.53 3.44
N ASN A 368 8.19 9.41 2.60
CA ASN A 368 8.10 8.63 1.35
C ASN A 368 7.87 7.14 1.64
N ALA A 369 8.62 6.58 2.59
CA ALA A 369 8.47 5.17 2.95
C ALA A 369 7.17 4.88 3.70
N ALA A 370 6.59 5.87 4.41
CA ALA A 370 5.26 5.78 5.00
C ALA A 370 4.18 5.80 3.91
N GLY A 371 4.30 6.71 2.93
CA GLY A 371 3.40 6.81 1.78
C GLY A 371 3.38 5.54 0.93
N GLU A 372 4.53 4.97 0.58
CA GLU A 372 4.61 3.69 -0.13
C GLU A 372 3.96 2.53 0.64
N SER A 373 4.13 2.53 1.98
CA SER A 373 3.53 1.53 2.86
C SER A 373 2.02 1.64 2.89
N GLU A 374 1.50 2.86 2.92
CA GLU A 374 0.06 3.15 2.92
C GLU A 374 -0.56 2.84 1.54
N GLU A 375 0.12 3.16 0.45
CA GLU A 375 -0.28 2.77 -0.91
C GLU A 375 -0.38 1.23 -1.02
N LEU A 376 0.63 0.51 -0.53
CA LEU A 376 0.62 -0.95 -0.51
C LEU A 376 -0.51 -1.50 0.36
N ALA A 377 -0.81 -0.87 1.50
CA ALA A 377 -1.94 -1.25 2.34
C ALA A 377 -3.28 -1.10 1.62
N ASN A 378 -3.46 0.01 0.91
CA ASN A 378 -4.66 0.29 0.13
C ASN A 378 -4.79 -0.68 -1.06
N GLU A 379 -3.69 -1.09 -1.69
CA GLU A 379 -3.71 -2.12 -2.74
C GLU A 379 -4.15 -3.50 -2.18
N TYR A 380 -3.75 -3.86 -0.96
CA TYR A 380 -4.22 -5.08 -0.33
C TYR A 380 -5.68 -4.98 0.13
N GLU A 381 -6.14 -3.81 0.57
CA GLU A 381 -7.54 -3.54 0.86
C GLU A 381 -8.41 -3.71 -0.40
N THR A 382 -8.00 -3.17 -1.55
CA THR A 382 -8.74 -3.33 -2.81
C THR A 382 -8.75 -4.77 -3.31
N ARG A 383 -7.65 -5.51 -3.17
CA ARG A 383 -7.62 -6.95 -3.48
C ARG A 383 -8.56 -7.76 -2.59
N ALA A 384 -8.60 -7.47 -1.28
CA ALA A 384 -9.51 -8.12 -0.36
C ALA A 384 -10.98 -7.84 -0.73
N VAL A 385 -11.28 -6.59 -1.09
CA VAL A 385 -12.59 -6.16 -1.59
C VAL A 385 -12.97 -6.96 -2.84
N GLU A 386 -12.17 -6.92 -3.89
CA GLU A 386 -12.49 -7.59 -5.15
C GLU A 386 -12.68 -9.11 -4.97
N LEU A 387 -11.77 -9.76 -4.24
CA LEU A 387 -11.87 -11.20 -4.00
C LEU A 387 -13.11 -11.57 -3.16
N PHE A 388 -13.46 -10.77 -2.15
CA PHE A 388 -14.68 -10.99 -1.38
C PHE A 388 -15.94 -10.76 -2.23
N THR A 389 -15.95 -9.79 -3.16
CA THR A 389 -17.09 -9.60 -4.07
C THR A 389 -17.31 -10.80 -4.98
N GLU A 390 -16.24 -11.44 -5.45
CA GLU A 390 -16.35 -12.65 -6.27
C GLU A 390 -16.86 -13.84 -5.45
N CYS A 391 -16.36 -14.01 -4.23
CA CYS A 391 -16.84 -15.03 -3.28
C CYS A 391 -18.34 -14.84 -3.00
N TYR A 392 -18.75 -13.63 -2.63
CA TYR A 392 -20.13 -13.29 -2.30
C TYR A 392 -21.07 -13.46 -3.51
N SER A 393 -20.63 -13.11 -4.72
CA SER A 393 -21.44 -13.31 -5.93
C SER A 393 -21.65 -14.78 -6.30
N SER A 394 -20.78 -15.66 -5.80
CA SER A 394 -20.83 -17.10 -6.09
C SER A 394 -21.71 -17.85 -5.08
N ASP A 395 -21.44 -17.67 -3.79
CA ASP A 395 -22.22 -18.27 -2.70
C ASP A 395 -22.19 -17.36 -1.47
N GLU A 396 -23.36 -16.82 -1.10
CA GLU A 396 -23.49 -15.86 0.00
C GLU A 396 -23.22 -16.54 1.36
N ASP A 397 -23.71 -17.77 1.57
CA ASP A 397 -23.63 -18.47 2.86
C ASP A 397 -22.17 -18.85 3.19
N LEU A 398 -21.41 -19.32 2.20
CA LEU A 398 -19.98 -19.63 2.37
C LEU A 398 -19.14 -18.35 2.54
N ALA A 399 -19.49 -17.27 1.85
CA ALA A 399 -18.83 -15.98 1.99
C ALA A 399 -19.04 -15.38 3.39
N GLU A 400 -20.22 -15.53 3.98
CA GLU A 400 -20.48 -15.11 5.36
C GLU A 400 -19.65 -15.92 6.36
N GLN A 401 -19.52 -17.24 6.17
CA GLN A 401 -18.66 -18.09 7.01
C GLN A 401 -17.19 -17.66 6.94
N LEU A 402 -16.71 -17.21 5.78
CA LEU A 402 -15.35 -16.66 5.64
C LEU A 402 -15.11 -15.39 6.49
N LEU A 403 -16.13 -14.58 6.76
CA LEU A 403 -15.96 -13.38 7.59
C LEU A 403 -15.75 -13.70 9.07
N VAL A 404 -16.34 -14.81 9.53
CA VAL A 404 -16.25 -15.29 10.92
C VAL A 404 -15.05 -16.20 11.13
N TYR A 405 -14.51 -16.74 10.03
CA TYR A 405 -13.31 -17.56 10.05
C TYR A 405 -12.16 -16.84 10.75
N SER A 406 -11.54 -17.53 11.69
CA SER A 406 -10.38 -17.07 12.43
C SER A 406 -9.17 -17.96 12.14
N CYS A 407 -8.00 -17.34 12.00
CA CYS A 407 -6.77 -18.08 11.73
C CYS A 407 -5.77 -17.91 12.87
N GLU A 408 -5.21 -19.03 13.35
CA GLU A 408 -4.14 -19.05 14.35
C GLU A 408 -2.90 -18.24 13.90
N ALA A 409 -2.66 -18.13 12.58
CA ALA A 409 -1.52 -17.40 12.01
C ALA A 409 -1.62 -15.86 12.14
N TRP A 410 -2.82 -15.33 12.39
CA TRP A 410 -3.08 -13.88 12.54
C TRP A 410 -3.54 -13.53 13.96
N GLY A 411 -3.11 -14.32 14.96
CA GLY A 411 -3.45 -14.06 16.37
C GLY A 411 -4.85 -14.50 16.79
N GLY A 412 -5.56 -15.26 15.96
CA GLY A 412 -6.91 -15.76 16.25
C GLY A 412 -8.03 -14.76 15.99
N SER A 413 -7.73 -13.59 15.41
CA SER A 413 -8.73 -12.62 14.99
C SER A 413 -9.50 -13.10 13.76
N SER A 414 -10.77 -12.73 13.68
CA SER A 414 -11.59 -12.96 12.47
C SER A 414 -11.26 -11.94 11.37
N CYS A 415 -11.65 -12.24 10.12
CA CYS A 415 -11.52 -11.31 8.99
C CYS A 415 -12.16 -9.95 9.30
N LEU A 416 -13.33 -9.98 9.94
CA LEU A 416 -14.06 -8.78 10.29
C LEU A 416 -13.37 -7.95 11.38
N GLU A 417 -12.87 -8.61 12.43
CA GLU A 417 -12.12 -7.92 13.49
C GLU A 417 -10.90 -7.21 12.92
N LEU A 418 -10.15 -7.86 12.04
CA LEU A 418 -8.98 -7.25 11.40
C LEU A 418 -9.36 -6.04 10.52
N ALA A 419 -10.43 -6.13 9.73
CA ALA A 419 -10.89 -5.02 8.90
C ALA A 419 -11.32 -3.81 9.73
N VAL A 420 -12.02 -4.03 10.85
CA VAL A 420 -12.46 -2.97 11.77
C VAL A 420 -11.27 -2.33 12.48
N GLU A 421 -10.33 -3.15 12.98
CA GLU A 421 -9.13 -2.66 13.65
C GLU A 421 -8.19 -1.91 12.69
N ALA A 422 -8.14 -2.31 11.42
CA ALA A 422 -7.37 -1.66 10.36
C ALA A 422 -8.04 -0.39 9.82
N THR A 423 -9.30 -0.12 10.17
CA THR A 423 -10.13 0.96 9.62
C THR A 423 -10.28 0.88 8.09
N ASP A 424 -10.45 -0.33 7.55
CA ASP A 424 -10.62 -0.59 6.11
C ASP A 424 -12.04 -0.19 5.65
N GLN A 425 -12.22 1.08 5.31
CA GLN A 425 -13.54 1.64 4.97
C GLN A 425 -14.12 1.05 3.69
N HIS A 426 -13.28 0.71 2.70
CA HIS A 426 -13.76 0.16 1.43
C HIS A 426 -14.21 -1.28 1.57
N PHE A 427 -13.50 -2.07 2.39
CA PHE A 427 -13.88 -3.45 2.70
C PHE A 427 -15.17 -3.51 3.51
N ILE A 428 -15.28 -2.69 4.56
CA ILE A 428 -16.50 -2.64 5.37
C ILE A 428 -17.67 -2.13 4.54
N ALA A 429 -17.47 -1.23 3.56
CA ALA A 429 -18.55 -0.70 2.74
C ALA A 429 -19.21 -1.72 1.79
N GLN A 430 -18.67 -2.92 1.66
CA GLN A 430 -19.22 -3.93 0.79
C GLN A 430 -20.58 -4.44 1.27
N PRO A 431 -21.58 -4.59 0.37
CA PRO A 431 -22.92 -5.02 0.76
C PRO A 431 -22.98 -6.35 1.54
N GLY A 432 -22.06 -7.29 1.31
CA GLY A 432 -22.02 -8.57 2.03
C GLY A 432 -21.48 -8.47 3.46
N VAL A 433 -20.42 -7.68 3.70
CA VAL A 433 -19.80 -7.53 5.04
C VAL A 433 -20.72 -6.78 6.00
N GLN A 434 -21.44 -5.79 5.48
CA GLN A 434 -22.38 -5.00 6.26
C GLN A 434 -23.57 -5.79 6.78
N TRP A 435 -23.95 -6.86 6.07
CA TRP A 435 -25.02 -7.74 6.50
C TRP A 435 -24.71 -8.34 7.88
N TYR A 436 -23.47 -8.80 8.05
CA TYR A 436 -23.06 -9.52 9.24
C TYR A 436 -22.85 -8.59 10.47
N MET A 437 -22.31 -7.37 10.27
CA MET A 437 -21.97 -6.44 11.37
C MET A 437 -23.17 -5.95 12.20
N ASN A 438 -24.37 -5.91 11.61
CA ASN A 438 -25.55 -5.33 12.25
C ASN A 438 -26.05 -6.09 13.50
N GLY A 439 -25.58 -7.33 13.73
CA GLY A 439 -25.99 -8.13 14.89
C GLY A 439 -25.25 -7.81 16.21
N VAL A 440 -24.05 -7.22 16.16
CA VAL A 440 -23.09 -7.32 17.29
C VAL A 440 -22.97 -6.04 18.14
N ASN A 441 -23.22 -4.84 17.60
CA ASN A 441 -22.88 -3.57 18.27
C ASN A 441 -24.06 -2.60 18.50
N TYR A 442 -25.09 -3.04 19.23
CA TYR A 442 -26.29 -2.20 19.52
C TYR A 442 -25.98 -0.96 20.39
N PHE A 443 -25.06 -1.07 21.36
CA PHE A 443 -24.84 -0.03 22.39
C PHE A 443 -23.84 1.06 22.01
N THR A 444 -23.10 0.93 20.91
CA THR A 444 -22.13 1.95 20.47
C THR A 444 -22.76 3.04 19.61
N ASP A 445 -23.96 2.81 19.08
CA ASP A 445 -24.67 3.78 18.25
C ASP A 445 -25.33 4.87 19.10
N LEU A 446 -25.02 6.14 18.79
CA LEU A 446 -25.58 7.32 19.44
C LEU A 446 -27.11 7.36 19.35
N TRP A 447 -27.68 6.86 18.24
CA TRP A 447 -29.13 6.83 18.04
C TRP A 447 -29.83 5.82 18.94
N ASN A 448 -29.19 4.69 19.22
CA ASN A 448 -29.71 3.71 20.17
C ASN A 448 -29.63 4.20 21.60
N ILE A 449 -28.56 4.94 21.96
CA ILE A 449 -28.46 5.62 23.25
C ILE A 449 -29.62 6.62 23.42
N MET A 450 -29.94 7.42 22.40
CA MET A 450 -31.08 8.35 22.42
C MET A 450 -32.42 7.63 22.59
N ASP A 451 -32.61 6.47 21.93
CA ASP A 451 -33.82 5.66 22.10
C ASP A 451 -33.95 5.08 23.51
N THR A 452 -32.86 4.56 24.08
CA THR A 452 -32.87 4.06 25.46
C THR A 452 -33.17 5.17 26.47
N LEU A 453 -32.65 6.37 26.22
CA LEU A 453 -32.91 7.55 27.03
C LEU A 453 -34.38 7.99 26.89
N GLY A 454 -34.94 8.04 25.68
CA GLY A 454 -36.37 8.31 25.47
C GLY A 454 -37.27 7.30 26.21
N LEU A 455 -37.00 6.00 26.08
CA LEU A 455 -37.74 4.98 26.83
C LEU A 455 -37.64 5.17 28.35
N PHE A 456 -36.47 5.55 28.86
CA PHE A 456 -36.27 5.86 30.27
C PHE A 456 -37.10 7.08 30.72
N TYR A 457 -37.10 8.18 29.96
CA TYR A 457 -37.91 9.37 30.25
C TYR A 457 -39.41 9.06 30.19
N PHE A 458 -39.85 8.24 29.24
CA PHE A 458 -41.24 7.79 29.14
C PHE A 458 -41.68 6.99 30.37
N ILE A 459 -40.85 6.02 30.82
CA ILE A 459 -41.11 5.24 32.05
C ILE A 459 -41.14 6.17 33.27
N ALA A 460 -40.16 7.08 33.41
CA ALA A 460 -40.14 8.06 34.49
C ALA A 460 -41.41 8.94 34.48
N GLY A 461 -41.84 9.41 33.32
CA GLY A 461 -43.07 10.17 33.13
C GLY A 461 -44.32 9.39 33.58
N ILE A 462 -44.38 8.09 33.27
CA ILE A 462 -45.45 7.20 33.75
C ILE A 462 -45.41 7.09 35.27
N VAL A 463 -44.24 6.88 35.88
CA VAL A 463 -44.09 6.77 37.34
C VAL A 463 -44.56 8.07 38.04
N PHE A 464 -44.13 9.24 37.56
CA PHE A 464 -44.57 10.53 38.11
C PHE A 464 -46.06 10.80 37.89
N ARG A 465 -46.65 10.24 36.84
CA ARG A 465 -48.09 10.33 36.56
C ARG A 465 -48.93 9.38 37.40
N LEU A 466 -48.42 8.19 37.70
CA LEU A 466 -49.10 7.18 38.51
C LEU A 466 -49.05 7.49 40.02
N TYR A 467 -48.21 8.42 40.46
CA TYR A 467 -48.14 8.88 41.85
C TYR A 467 -49.07 10.09 42.08
N PRO A 468 -50.34 9.90 42.48
CA PRO A 468 -51.38 10.94 42.41
C PRO A 468 -51.35 11.88 43.62
N SER A 469 -50.49 11.63 44.60
CA SER A 469 -50.56 12.25 45.93
C SER A 469 -50.18 13.74 45.95
N ASN A 470 -49.46 14.26 44.94
CA ASN A 470 -49.00 15.65 44.88
C ASN A 470 -49.36 16.31 43.53
N LYS A 471 -50.04 17.46 43.55
CA LYS A 471 -50.31 18.25 42.33
C LYS A 471 -49.02 18.67 41.59
N THR A 472 -47.92 18.84 42.32
CA THR A 472 -46.60 19.16 41.77
C THR A 472 -45.98 17.99 40.99
N SER A 473 -46.14 16.73 41.42
CA SER A 473 -45.60 15.57 40.70
C SER A 473 -46.35 15.33 39.39
N LEU A 474 -47.65 15.60 39.33
CA LEU A 474 -48.44 15.52 38.09
C LEU A 474 -47.98 16.55 37.05
N TYR A 475 -47.68 17.78 37.49
CA TYR A 475 -47.12 18.80 36.60
C TYR A 475 -45.72 18.40 36.11
N SER A 476 -44.85 17.91 37.00
CA SER A 476 -43.53 17.39 36.63
C SER A 476 -43.62 16.22 35.64
N GLY A 477 -44.55 15.28 35.84
CA GLY A 477 -44.80 14.18 34.90
C GLY A 477 -45.25 14.69 33.52
N ARG A 478 -46.11 15.72 33.47
CA ARG A 478 -46.48 16.37 32.20
C ARG A 478 -45.28 17.02 31.51
N VAL A 479 -44.42 17.72 32.26
CA VAL A 479 -43.19 18.32 31.72
C VAL A 479 -42.26 17.25 31.16
N ILE A 480 -42.10 16.12 31.86
CA ILE A 480 -41.29 14.98 31.40
C ILE A 480 -41.83 14.43 30.07
N PHE A 481 -43.15 14.23 29.93
CA PHE A 481 -43.72 13.81 28.64
C PHE A 481 -43.54 14.83 27.52
N CYS A 482 -43.61 16.13 27.81
CA CYS A 482 -43.34 17.16 26.80
C CYS A 482 -41.89 17.12 26.31
N LEU A 483 -40.92 16.87 27.21
CA LEU A 483 -39.52 16.71 26.85
C LEU A 483 -39.27 15.40 26.09
N ASP A 484 -39.90 14.32 26.53
CA ASP A 484 -39.84 13.01 25.88
C ASP A 484 -40.36 13.06 24.43
N TYR A 485 -41.44 13.80 24.20
CA TYR A 485 -41.96 14.02 22.84
C TYR A 485 -40.93 14.67 21.90
N ILE A 486 -40.05 15.55 22.40
CA ILE A 486 -38.97 16.14 21.61
C ILE A 486 -37.98 15.07 21.18
N ILE A 487 -37.59 14.16 22.09
CA ILE A 487 -36.66 13.06 21.82
C ILE A 487 -37.24 12.12 20.74
N PHE A 488 -38.50 11.71 20.87
CA PHE A 488 -39.16 10.90 19.85
C PHE A 488 -39.34 11.62 18.51
N THR A 489 -39.51 12.94 18.53
CA THR A 489 -39.56 13.73 17.28
C THR A 489 -38.19 13.76 16.60
N LEU A 490 -37.09 13.89 17.35
CA LEU A 490 -35.73 13.79 16.80
C LEU A 490 -35.45 12.42 16.19
N ARG A 491 -36.05 11.34 16.70
CA ARG A 491 -35.96 9.99 16.09
C ARG A 491 -36.50 9.95 14.66
N LEU A 492 -37.47 10.79 14.30
CA LEU A 492 -37.95 10.88 12.91
C LEU A 492 -36.86 11.34 11.94
N ILE A 493 -35.94 12.20 12.40
CA ILE A 493 -34.80 12.65 11.58
C ILE A 493 -33.94 11.44 11.20
N HIS A 494 -33.68 10.52 12.14
CA HIS A 494 -32.94 9.29 11.87
C HIS A 494 -33.64 8.42 10.81
N ILE A 495 -34.96 8.29 10.86
CA ILE A 495 -35.72 7.52 9.85
C ILE A 495 -35.62 8.17 8.46
N PHE A 496 -35.65 9.51 8.40
CA PHE A 496 -35.49 10.23 7.12
C PHE A 496 -34.08 10.14 6.52
N THR A 497 -33.10 9.59 7.23
CA THR A 497 -31.76 9.35 6.67
C THR A 497 -31.75 8.38 5.48
N VAL A 498 -32.78 7.52 5.35
CA VAL A 498 -32.96 6.63 4.19
C VAL A 498 -33.21 7.39 2.89
N SER A 499 -33.80 8.58 2.98
CA SER A 499 -34.18 9.35 1.80
C SER A 499 -32.94 9.76 1.02
N ARG A 500 -32.96 9.52 -0.29
CA ARG A 500 -31.86 9.92 -1.20
C ARG A 500 -31.56 11.42 -1.18
N ASN A 501 -32.57 12.24 -0.88
CA ASN A 501 -32.43 13.69 -0.91
C ASN A 501 -32.10 14.31 0.46
N LEU A 502 -32.52 13.66 1.56
CA LEU A 502 -32.35 14.17 2.93
C LEU A 502 -31.21 13.46 3.67
N GLY A 503 -30.97 12.18 3.41
CA GLY A 503 -29.92 11.39 4.05
C GLY A 503 -28.55 12.01 3.98
N PRO A 504 -28.02 12.27 2.77
CA PRO A 504 -26.74 12.96 2.58
C PRO A 504 -26.61 14.27 3.38
N LYS A 505 -27.70 15.03 3.51
CA LYS A 505 -27.73 16.31 4.24
C LYS A 505 -27.74 16.13 5.76
N ILE A 506 -28.43 15.10 6.26
CA ILE A 506 -28.47 14.79 7.70
C ILE A 506 -27.10 14.29 8.18
N ILE A 507 -26.41 13.47 7.39
CA ILE A 507 -25.06 12.99 7.68
C ILE A 507 -24.07 14.16 7.73
N MET A 508 -24.19 15.07 6.78
CA MET A 508 -23.39 16.29 6.75
C MET A 508 -23.62 17.14 8.00
N LEU A 509 -24.89 17.29 8.43
CA LEU A 509 -25.25 18.02 9.65
C LEU A 509 -24.67 17.37 10.92
N GLN A 510 -24.60 16.04 11.00
CA GLN A 510 -23.95 15.35 12.13
C GLN A 510 -22.46 15.67 12.22
N ARG A 511 -21.74 15.69 11.08
CA ARG A 511 -20.30 15.98 11.06
C ARG A 511 -20.00 17.44 11.41
N MET A 512 -20.87 18.36 11.01
CA MET A 512 -20.79 19.78 11.35
C MET A 512 -20.96 20.08 12.85
N LEU A 513 -21.46 19.14 13.66
CA LEU A 513 -21.61 19.37 15.09
C LEU A 513 -20.27 19.64 15.79
N ILE A 514 -19.16 19.08 15.30
CA ILE A 514 -17.82 19.34 15.86
C ILE A 514 -17.46 20.83 15.67
N ASP A 515 -17.72 21.38 14.48
CA ASP A 515 -17.49 22.79 14.18
C ASP A 515 -18.41 23.69 15.02
N VAL A 516 -19.66 23.28 15.23
CA VAL A 516 -20.61 23.98 16.13
C VAL A 516 -20.08 24.01 17.56
N PHE A 517 -19.55 22.91 18.08
CA PHE A 517 -19.01 22.88 19.44
C PHE A 517 -17.81 23.82 19.60
N PHE A 518 -16.90 23.85 18.63
CA PHE A 518 -15.78 24.78 18.62
C PHE A 518 -16.23 26.25 18.56
N PHE A 519 -17.22 26.55 17.73
CA PHE A 519 -17.83 27.88 17.68
C PHE A 519 -18.51 28.26 19.00
N LEU A 520 -19.33 27.37 19.57
CA LEU A 520 -20.01 27.61 20.84
C LEU A 520 -19.01 27.88 21.97
N PHE A 521 -17.85 27.22 21.96
CA PHE A 521 -16.77 27.48 22.90
C PHE A 521 -16.22 28.91 22.75
N LEU A 522 -15.84 29.33 21.54
CA LEU A 522 -15.35 30.69 21.28
C LEU A 522 -16.39 31.75 21.60
N PHE A 523 -17.65 31.49 21.25
CA PHE A 523 -18.76 32.37 21.52
C PHE A 523 -19.05 32.49 23.02
N ALA A 524 -19.02 31.39 23.78
CA ALA A 524 -19.23 31.41 25.22
C ALA A 524 -18.16 32.25 25.95
N VAL A 525 -16.89 32.15 25.54
CA VAL A 525 -15.79 32.96 26.10
C VAL A 525 -16.05 34.45 25.86
N TRP A 526 -16.40 34.82 24.63
CA TRP A 526 -16.71 36.21 24.28
C TRP A 526 -17.96 36.75 24.98
N MET A 527 -19.02 35.93 25.06
CA MET A 527 -20.28 36.27 25.73
C MET A 527 -20.06 36.55 27.22
N VAL A 528 -19.34 35.67 27.93
CA VAL A 528 -19.06 35.86 29.36
C VAL A 528 -18.18 37.08 29.59
N ALA A 529 -17.16 37.31 28.77
CA ALA A 529 -16.28 38.48 28.89
C ALA A 529 -17.06 39.79 28.74
N PHE A 530 -17.90 39.89 27.70
CA PHE A 530 -18.76 41.06 27.49
C PHE A 530 -19.81 41.20 28.59
N GLY A 531 -20.50 40.13 28.96
CA GLY A 531 -21.56 40.14 29.95
C GLY A 531 -21.08 40.56 31.35
N VAL A 532 -19.91 40.08 31.77
CA VAL A 532 -19.30 40.46 33.06
C VAL A 532 -18.87 41.92 33.02
N ALA A 533 -18.22 42.38 31.95
CA ALA A 533 -17.80 43.78 31.80
C ALA A 533 -19.02 44.72 31.80
N ARG A 534 -20.06 44.39 31.03
CA ARG A 534 -21.32 45.13 30.96
C ARG A 534 -22.01 45.22 32.32
N GLN A 535 -22.15 44.10 33.03
CA GLN A 535 -22.78 44.09 34.35
C GLN A 535 -21.98 44.91 35.37
N GLY A 536 -20.64 44.83 35.33
CA GLY A 536 -19.76 45.57 36.24
C GLY A 536 -19.73 47.08 36.01
N ILE A 537 -19.93 47.55 34.77
CA ILE A 537 -19.99 48.99 34.45
C ILE A 537 -21.34 49.60 34.86
N LEU A 538 -22.44 48.86 34.70
CA LEU A 538 -23.78 49.42 34.80
C LEU A 538 -24.40 49.32 36.19
N ARG A 539 -24.12 48.26 36.98
CA ARG A 539 -24.89 47.93 38.20
C ARG A 539 -23.99 47.56 39.37
N GLN A 540 -24.34 48.06 40.56
CA GLN A 540 -23.65 47.67 41.80
C GLN A 540 -24.18 46.34 42.37
N ASN A 541 -23.25 45.53 42.86
CA ASN A 541 -23.38 44.30 43.64
C ASN A 541 -24.80 43.68 43.78
N GLU A 542 -25.27 43.02 42.71
CA GLU A 542 -26.53 42.26 42.71
C GLU A 542 -26.39 40.95 43.50
N ARG A 543 -27.19 40.76 44.55
CA ARG A 543 -27.13 39.53 45.37
C ARG A 543 -27.93 38.35 44.80
N ARG A 544 -28.78 38.59 43.79
CA ARG A 544 -29.64 37.56 43.19
C ARG A 544 -28.91 36.84 42.06
N TRP A 545 -28.42 35.62 42.30
CA TRP A 545 -27.62 34.85 41.34
C TRP A 545 -28.36 34.58 40.02
N LYS A 546 -29.68 34.38 40.06
CA LYS A 546 -30.52 34.22 38.85
C LYS A 546 -30.51 35.46 37.95
N TRP A 547 -30.45 36.66 38.54
CA TRP A 547 -30.40 37.91 37.78
C TRP A 547 -29.01 38.17 37.22
N ILE A 548 -27.96 37.81 37.95
CA ILE A 548 -26.58 37.80 37.42
C ILE A 548 -26.51 36.89 36.20
N PHE A 549 -27.05 35.67 36.26
CA PHE A 549 -27.07 34.77 35.11
C PHE A 549 -27.86 35.36 33.93
N ARG A 550 -29.01 36.00 34.20
CA ARG A 550 -29.84 36.62 33.17
C ARG A 550 -29.13 37.80 32.49
N SER A 551 -28.42 38.64 33.23
CA SER A 551 -27.74 39.82 32.66
C SER A 551 -26.38 39.50 32.05
N VAL A 552 -25.62 38.57 32.61
CA VAL A 552 -24.27 38.21 32.16
C VAL A 552 -24.29 37.23 30.98
N ILE A 553 -25.28 36.34 30.90
CA ILE A 553 -25.30 35.28 29.88
C ILE A 553 -26.50 35.47 28.94
N TYR A 554 -27.72 35.53 29.48
CA TYR A 554 -28.93 35.49 28.65
C TYR A 554 -29.13 36.75 27.80
N GLU A 555 -28.91 37.95 28.34
CA GLU A 555 -29.00 39.21 27.57
C GLU A 555 -27.93 39.30 26.46
N PRO A 556 -26.63 39.07 26.72
CA PRO A 556 -25.61 38.99 25.66
C PRO A 556 -25.88 37.92 24.59
N TYR A 557 -26.44 36.78 24.98
CA TYR A 557 -26.85 35.74 24.04
C TYR A 557 -27.94 36.24 23.06
N LEU A 558 -28.95 36.96 23.56
CA LEU A 558 -29.98 37.56 22.73
C LEU A 558 -29.44 38.65 21.80
N ALA A 559 -28.40 39.38 22.22
CA ALA A 559 -27.76 40.40 21.40
C ALA A 559 -27.15 39.84 20.11
N MET A 560 -26.66 38.59 20.11
CA MET A 560 -26.19 37.94 18.88
C MET A 560 -27.30 37.83 17.82
N PHE A 561 -28.55 37.64 18.24
CA PHE A 561 -29.71 37.56 17.33
C PHE A 561 -30.29 38.94 16.97
N GLY A 562 -29.60 40.03 17.32
CA GLY A 562 -29.99 41.38 16.96
C GLY A 562 -30.83 42.12 18.01
N GLN A 563 -31.04 41.55 19.20
CA GLN A 563 -31.69 42.27 20.29
C GLN A 563 -30.68 43.19 21.00
N VAL A 564 -30.62 44.45 20.57
CA VAL A 564 -29.77 45.44 21.22
C VAL A 564 -30.32 45.74 22.63
N PRO A 565 -29.50 45.69 23.69
CA PRO A 565 -29.98 46.01 25.01
C PRO A 565 -30.42 47.48 25.12
N SER A 566 -31.49 47.75 25.87
CA SER A 566 -32.03 49.11 26.07
C SER A 566 -31.16 50.01 26.94
N ASP A 567 -30.26 49.42 27.74
CA ASP A 567 -29.50 50.13 28.77
C ASP A 567 -28.13 50.60 28.23
N VAL A 568 -28.08 51.08 26.99
CA VAL A 568 -26.83 51.44 26.28
C VAL A 568 -26.64 52.96 26.16
N ASP A 569 -27.73 53.70 25.91
CA ASP A 569 -27.75 55.16 25.81
C ASP A 569 -28.68 55.76 26.88
N SER A 570 -28.29 56.87 27.50
CA SER A 570 -29.09 57.51 28.57
C SER A 570 -30.44 58.04 28.09
N THR A 571 -30.60 58.23 26.77
CA THR A 571 -31.83 58.74 26.14
C THR A 571 -32.91 57.67 25.97
N THR A 572 -32.53 56.40 25.89
CA THR A 572 -33.44 55.26 25.72
C THR A 572 -33.72 54.51 27.02
N TYR A 573 -33.05 54.90 28.11
CA TYR A 573 -33.21 54.25 29.42
C TYR A 573 -34.48 54.72 30.14
N ASP A 574 -35.45 53.82 30.31
CA ASP A 574 -36.68 54.08 31.06
C ASP A 574 -36.59 53.51 32.49
N PHE A 575 -36.72 54.40 33.48
CA PHE A 575 -36.75 54.06 34.90
C PHE A 575 -37.92 53.15 35.30
N SER A 576 -38.96 53.05 34.47
CA SER A 576 -40.12 52.18 34.73
C SER A 576 -39.77 50.68 34.69
N HIS A 577 -38.69 50.32 33.99
CA HIS A 577 -38.25 48.95 33.74
C HIS A 577 -37.29 48.41 34.82
N CYS A 578 -36.90 49.20 35.82
CA CYS A 578 -35.92 48.80 36.84
C CYS A 578 -36.41 49.04 38.28
N THR A 579 -35.73 48.44 39.27
CA THR A 579 -35.96 48.72 40.70
C THR A 579 -34.66 48.99 41.45
N PHE A 580 -34.71 49.86 42.47
CA PHE A 580 -33.54 50.15 43.32
C PHE A 580 -33.40 49.19 44.50
N THR A 581 -34.50 48.53 44.92
CA THR A 581 -34.56 47.68 46.11
C THR A 581 -34.46 46.19 45.82
N GLY A 582 -34.64 45.77 44.56
CA GLY A 582 -34.54 44.36 44.15
C GLY A 582 -35.69 43.45 44.60
N ASN A 583 -36.80 44.01 45.10
CA ASN A 583 -37.96 43.25 45.59
C ASN A 583 -38.92 42.79 44.47
N GLU A 584 -38.86 43.40 43.29
CA GLU A 584 -39.66 42.99 42.12
C GLU A 584 -38.88 42.08 41.16
N SER A 585 -39.61 41.41 40.27
CA SER A 585 -39.05 40.67 39.12
C SER A 585 -38.53 41.58 38.00
N LYS A 586 -38.01 42.76 38.35
CA LYS A 586 -37.33 43.71 37.45
C LYS A 586 -35.83 43.74 37.74
N PRO A 587 -34.99 44.07 36.73
CA PRO A 587 -33.55 44.27 36.93
C PRO A 587 -33.28 45.42 37.90
N LEU A 588 -32.09 45.40 38.52
CA LEU A 588 -31.63 46.54 39.31
C LEU A 588 -31.38 47.74 38.39
N CYS A 589 -31.75 48.93 38.85
CA CYS A 589 -31.44 50.14 38.11
C CYS A 589 -29.93 50.35 38.00
N VAL A 590 -29.53 50.99 36.91
CA VAL A 590 -28.18 51.50 36.70
C VAL A 590 -27.78 52.44 37.84
N GLU A 591 -26.48 52.48 38.17
CA GLU A 591 -25.93 53.43 39.13
C GLU A 591 -26.19 54.89 38.72
N LEU A 592 -26.68 55.71 39.67
CA LEU A 592 -27.04 57.11 39.44
C LEU A 592 -26.06 58.07 40.08
N ASP A 593 -25.85 59.19 39.40
CA ASP A 593 -25.13 60.36 39.89
C ASP A 593 -25.93 61.19 40.90
N GLU A 594 -25.26 62.15 41.55
CA GLU A 594 -25.90 63.13 42.46
C GLU A 594 -27.06 63.90 41.79
N HIS A 595 -27.02 64.03 40.46
CA HIS A 595 -28.06 64.66 39.64
C HIS A 595 -29.17 63.69 39.14
N LYS A 596 -29.21 62.44 39.63
CA LYS A 596 -30.15 61.38 39.20
C LYS A 596 -30.05 61.02 37.70
N LEU A 597 -28.87 61.23 37.10
CA LEU A 597 -28.52 60.77 35.76
C LEU A 597 -27.74 59.46 35.86
N PRO A 598 -27.79 58.58 34.84
CA PRO A 598 -26.95 57.39 34.82
C PRO A 598 -25.46 57.76 34.88
N ARG A 599 -24.71 57.09 35.77
CA ARG A 599 -23.28 57.33 36.03
C ARG A 599 -22.37 56.80 34.91
N PHE A 600 -22.86 55.86 34.09
CA PHE A 600 -21.98 55.17 33.14
C PHE A 600 -21.50 56.11 32.02
N PRO A 601 -20.23 56.00 31.61
CA PRO A 601 -19.73 56.72 30.46
C PRO A 601 -20.28 56.13 29.16
N GLU A 602 -21.17 56.86 28.49
CA GLU A 602 -21.74 56.48 27.17
C GLU A 602 -20.66 56.21 26.12
N TRP A 603 -19.56 56.97 26.17
CA TRP A 603 -18.40 56.79 25.30
C TRP A 603 -17.66 55.45 25.52
N VAL A 604 -17.98 54.70 26.58
CA VAL A 604 -17.47 53.34 26.81
C VAL A 604 -18.54 52.30 26.50
N THR A 605 -19.77 52.50 26.96
CA THR A 605 -20.86 51.51 26.80
C THR A 605 -21.26 51.34 25.34
N ILE A 606 -21.34 52.43 24.56
CA ILE A 606 -21.70 52.39 23.13
C ILE A 606 -20.63 51.64 22.33
N PRO A 607 -19.32 51.98 22.40
CA PRO A 607 -18.30 51.21 21.69
C PRO A 607 -18.18 49.77 22.16
N LEU A 608 -18.38 49.49 23.46
CA LEU A 608 -18.33 48.12 24.00
C LEU A 608 -19.40 47.23 23.35
N VAL A 609 -20.62 47.73 23.22
CA VAL A 609 -21.71 47.01 22.54
C VAL A 609 -21.45 46.92 21.03
N CYS A 610 -20.99 47.98 20.39
CA CYS A 610 -20.67 47.97 18.96
C CYS A 610 -19.54 46.96 18.62
N ILE A 611 -18.48 46.91 19.43
CA ILE A 611 -17.37 45.95 19.27
C ILE A 611 -17.87 44.52 19.47
N TYR A 612 -18.70 44.29 20.49
CA TYR A 612 -19.30 42.97 20.72
C TYR A 612 -20.18 42.54 19.54
N MET A 613 -21.08 43.41 19.07
CA MET A 613 -21.94 43.11 17.93
C MET A 613 -21.16 42.87 16.65
N LEU A 614 -20.09 43.64 16.42
CA LEU A 614 -19.17 43.44 15.29
C LEU A 614 -18.47 42.09 15.38
N SER A 615 -17.94 41.74 16.56
CA SER A 615 -17.18 40.50 16.74
C SER A 615 -18.07 39.27 16.67
N THR A 616 -19.25 39.27 17.29
CA THR A 616 -20.15 38.13 17.24
C THR A 616 -20.79 37.97 15.87
N ASN A 617 -21.36 39.04 15.30
CA ASN A 617 -22.22 38.91 14.14
C ASN A 617 -21.45 38.95 12.82
N ILE A 618 -20.31 39.65 12.76
CA ILE A 618 -19.50 39.71 11.53
C ILE A 618 -18.32 38.75 11.60
N LEU A 619 -17.59 38.66 12.71
CA LEU A 619 -16.42 37.79 12.75
C LEU A 619 -16.81 36.33 13.04
N LEU A 620 -17.46 36.06 14.17
CA LEU A 620 -17.71 34.69 14.62
C LEU A 620 -18.75 33.97 13.77
N VAL A 621 -19.88 34.61 13.42
CA VAL A 621 -20.90 33.98 12.56
C VAL A 621 -20.38 33.70 11.15
N ASN A 622 -19.63 34.63 10.53
CA ASN A 622 -19.07 34.37 9.20
C ASN A 622 -17.97 33.30 9.22
N LEU A 623 -17.20 33.22 10.33
CA LEU A 623 -16.25 32.14 10.52
C LEU A 623 -16.97 30.78 10.61
N LEU A 624 -18.10 30.69 11.31
CA LEU A 624 -18.93 29.47 11.35
C LEU A 624 -19.44 29.09 9.96
N VAL A 625 -19.90 30.08 9.17
CA VAL A 625 -20.32 29.84 7.78
C VAL A 625 -19.14 29.33 6.93
N ALA A 626 -17.94 29.86 7.12
CA ALA A 626 -16.75 29.40 6.41
C ALA A 626 -16.35 27.96 6.81
N MET A 627 -16.36 27.63 8.11
CA MET A 627 -16.11 26.28 8.60
C MET A 627 -17.13 25.28 8.04
N PHE A 628 -18.42 25.62 8.10
CA PHE A 628 -19.46 24.82 7.46
C PHE A 628 -19.23 24.67 5.97
N GLY A 629 -18.85 25.73 5.25
CA GLY A 629 -18.54 25.67 3.83
C GLY A 629 -17.43 24.65 3.51
N TYR A 630 -16.37 24.61 4.31
CA TYR A 630 -15.29 23.62 4.17
C TYR A 630 -15.77 22.19 4.45
N THR A 631 -16.52 21.99 5.54
CA THR A 631 -17.07 20.67 5.91
C THR A 631 -18.10 20.17 4.90
N VAL A 632 -18.95 21.04 4.33
CA VAL A 632 -19.83 20.68 3.20
C VAL A 632 -18.98 20.23 2.01
N GLY A 633 -17.98 21.01 1.62
CA GLY A 633 -17.18 20.75 0.43
C GLY A 633 -16.49 19.38 0.49
N THR A 634 -15.78 19.12 1.58
CA THR A 634 -15.08 17.85 1.81
C THR A 634 -16.01 16.65 1.94
N VAL A 635 -17.18 16.82 2.57
CA VAL A 635 -18.16 15.72 2.73
C VAL A 635 -18.94 15.45 1.43
N GLN A 636 -19.16 16.47 0.59
CA GLN A 636 -19.91 16.33 -0.65
C GLN A 636 -19.21 15.44 -1.69
N GLU A 637 -17.87 15.46 -1.75
CA GLU A 637 -17.08 14.61 -2.66
C GLU A 637 -17.23 13.11 -2.34
N ASN A 638 -17.44 12.74 -1.06
CA ASN A 638 -17.57 11.35 -0.59
C ASN A 638 -19.00 10.95 -0.17
N ASN A 639 -19.98 11.84 -0.37
CA ASN A 639 -21.31 11.73 0.24
C ASN A 639 -22.09 10.49 -0.22
N ASP A 640 -22.01 10.16 -1.50
CA ASP A 640 -22.71 9.02 -2.07
C ASP A 640 -22.24 7.68 -1.47
N GLN A 641 -20.96 7.56 -1.15
CA GLN A 641 -20.42 6.34 -0.54
C GLN A 641 -20.86 6.22 0.92
N VAL A 642 -20.70 7.30 1.71
CA VAL A 642 -21.09 7.33 3.13
C VAL A 642 -22.60 7.15 3.30
N TRP A 643 -23.41 7.75 2.42
CA TRP A 643 -24.86 7.56 2.46
C TRP A 643 -25.28 6.16 2.03
N LYS A 644 -24.69 5.59 0.97
CA LYS A 644 -24.98 4.20 0.56
C LYS A 644 -24.64 3.22 1.69
N PHE A 645 -23.52 3.46 2.37
CA PHE A 645 -23.06 2.72 3.54
C PHE A 645 -24.09 2.77 4.69
N GLN A 646 -24.50 3.97 5.11
CA GLN A 646 -25.46 4.13 6.20
C GLN A 646 -26.88 3.65 5.83
N ARG A 647 -27.31 3.85 4.58
CA ARG A 647 -28.62 3.40 4.09
C ARG A 647 -28.74 1.88 4.15
N TYR A 648 -27.67 1.17 3.77
CA TYR A 648 -27.66 -0.28 3.81
C TYR A 648 -28.01 -0.80 5.21
N PHE A 649 -27.34 -0.28 6.26
CA PHE A 649 -27.58 -0.73 7.63
C PHE A 649 -29.02 -0.52 8.07
N LEU A 650 -29.58 0.66 7.77
CA LEU A 650 -30.96 0.94 8.18
C LEU A 650 -31.95 0.06 7.42
N VAL A 651 -31.76 -0.13 6.11
CA VAL A 651 -32.65 -0.99 5.29
C VAL A 651 -32.62 -2.42 5.79
N GLN A 652 -31.43 -2.94 6.11
CA GLN A 652 -31.27 -4.30 6.63
C GLN A 652 -31.95 -4.47 8.00
N GLU A 653 -31.83 -3.49 8.90
CA GLU A 653 -32.53 -3.52 10.19
C GLU A 653 -34.06 -3.60 10.01
N TYR A 654 -34.62 -2.92 9.01
CA TYR A 654 -36.06 -3.01 8.71
C TYR A 654 -36.44 -4.33 8.02
N CYS A 655 -35.58 -4.89 7.16
CA CYS A 655 -35.82 -6.16 6.47
C CYS A 655 -35.78 -7.38 7.42
N THR A 656 -34.99 -7.32 8.50
CA THR A 656 -34.89 -8.38 9.50
C THR A 656 -36.05 -8.38 10.51
N ARG A 657 -36.83 -7.30 10.58
CA ARG A 657 -38.01 -7.19 11.45
C ARG A 657 -39.21 -7.92 10.85
N LEU A 658 -40.12 -8.39 11.71
CA LEU A 658 -41.36 -9.05 11.26
C LEU A 658 -42.21 -8.09 10.42
N ASN A 659 -42.72 -8.58 9.28
CA ASN A 659 -43.57 -7.86 8.30
C ASN A 659 -44.99 -7.51 8.81
N VAL A 660 -45.17 -7.35 10.11
CA VAL A 660 -46.46 -7.10 10.76
C VAL A 660 -46.56 -5.61 11.13
N PRO A 661 -47.69 -4.92 10.88
CA PRO A 661 -47.86 -3.52 11.29
C PRO A 661 -47.69 -3.33 12.80
N PHE A 662 -47.07 -2.22 13.23
CA PHE A 662 -46.63 -1.98 14.61
C PHE A 662 -47.63 -2.33 15.74
N PRO A 663 -48.94 -2.03 15.62
CA PRO A 663 -49.91 -2.43 16.65
C PRO A 663 -50.04 -3.95 16.85
N PHE A 664 -49.73 -4.76 15.83
CA PHE A 664 -49.88 -6.21 15.85
C PHE A 664 -48.57 -6.98 16.08
N VAL A 665 -47.43 -6.28 16.11
CA VAL A 665 -46.10 -6.86 16.32
C VAL A 665 -46.00 -7.56 17.68
N VAL A 666 -46.63 -7.01 18.72
CA VAL A 666 -46.67 -7.61 20.07
C VAL A 666 -47.32 -8.99 20.04
N PHE A 667 -48.41 -9.16 19.27
CA PHE A 667 -49.07 -10.46 19.12
C PHE A 667 -48.21 -11.44 18.33
N ALA A 668 -47.45 -10.97 17.33
CA ALA A 668 -46.54 -11.80 16.55
C ALA A 668 -45.34 -12.30 17.39
N TYR A 669 -44.74 -11.43 18.21
CA TYR A 669 -43.71 -11.84 19.18
C TYR A 669 -44.29 -12.73 20.27
N PHE A 670 -45.48 -12.46 20.79
CA PHE A 670 -46.14 -13.35 21.75
C PHE A 670 -46.39 -14.73 21.13
N TYR A 671 -46.85 -14.81 19.88
CA TYR A 671 -47.00 -16.05 19.15
C TYR A 671 -45.65 -16.77 18.93
N MET A 672 -44.58 -16.05 18.59
CA MET A 672 -43.23 -16.63 18.46
C MET A 672 -42.68 -17.14 19.79
N VAL A 673 -42.85 -16.37 20.89
CA VAL A 673 -42.42 -16.77 22.24
C VAL A 673 -43.22 -17.97 22.70
N VAL A 674 -44.53 -17.99 22.48
CA VAL A 674 -45.40 -19.14 22.77
C VAL A 674 -44.98 -20.34 21.92
N LYS A 675 -44.76 -20.18 20.61
CA LYS A 675 -44.25 -21.24 19.72
C LYS A 675 -42.86 -21.74 20.16
N LYS A 676 -41.98 -20.86 20.64
CA LYS A 676 -40.64 -21.20 21.15
C LYS A 676 -40.69 -21.85 22.53
N CYS A 677 -41.58 -21.44 23.43
CA CYS A 677 -41.86 -22.11 24.71
C CYS A 677 -42.46 -23.50 24.48
N PHE A 678 -43.38 -23.66 23.54
CA PHE A 678 -43.92 -24.96 23.14
C PHE A 678 -42.88 -25.83 22.42
N ARG A 679 -41.94 -25.26 21.64
CA ARG A 679 -40.80 -26.00 21.05
C ARG A 679 -39.70 -26.34 22.07
N CYS A 680 -39.42 -25.46 23.04
CA CYS A 680 -38.47 -25.70 24.13
C CYS A 680 -38.93 -26.81 25.07
N CYS A 681 -40.23 -27.09 25.16
CA CYS A 681 -40.73 -28.27 25.88
C CYS A 681 -40.50 -29.60 25.13
N CYS A 682 -40.14 -29.57 23.83
CA CYS A 682 -40.00 -30.76 22.98
C CYS A 682 -38.73 -30.79 22.11
N LYS A 683 -37.64 -30.07 22.46
CA LYS A 683 -36.36 -30.25 21.78
C LYS A 683 -35.19 -30.06 22.76
N GLU A 684 -34.31 -31.06 22.78
CA GLU A 684 -33.02 -31.04 23.47
C GLU A 684 -32.25 -29.74 23.18
N ARG A 685 -31.53 -29.29 24.22
CA ARG A 685 -30.60 -28.16 24.19
C ARG A 685 -29.68 -28.23 22.96
N SER A 686 -29.95 -27.40 21.98
CA SER A 686 -28.91 -26.83 21.12
C SER A 686 -28.55 -25.46 21.67
N THR A 687 -27.41 -25.42 22.37
CA THR A 687 -26.69 -24.20 22.74
C THR A 687 -26.33 -23.41 21.49
N GLU A 688 -26.68 -22.13 21.46
CA GLU A 688 -26.05 -21.15 20.58
C GLU A 688 -24.81 -20.54 21.25
N SER A 689 -23.87 -20.19 20.39
CA SER A 689 -22.72 -19.27 20.56
C SER A 689 -21.65 -19.64 21.60
N SER A 690 -20.86 -20.65 21.27
CA SER A 690 -19.40 -20.51 21.34
C SER A 690 -18.84 -21.27 20.15
N ALA A 691 -18.37 -20.54 19.14
CA ALA A 691 -17.67 -21.09 17.98
C ALA A 691 -16.37 -21.75 18.46
N CYS A 692 -16.46 -23.03 18.81
CA CYS A 692 -15.32 -23.86 19.14
C CYS A 692 -15.70 -25.30 18.78
N CYS A 693 -15.76 -25.60 17.48
CA CYS A 693 -15.55 -26.93 16.87
C CYS A 693 -16.08 -26.93 15.41
N PHE A 694 -15.26 -26.58 14.41
CA PHE A 694 -15.53 -26.95 13.00
C PHE A 694 -14.27 -27.21 12.14
N LYS A 695 -13.28 -27.93 12.68
CA LYS A 695 -12.00 -28.21 11.98
C LYS A 695 -12.09 -28.90 10.61
N ASN A 696 -13.21 -29.55 10.27
CA ASN A 696 -13.37 -30.24 8.97
C ASN A 696 -14.13 -29.42 7.91
N GLU A 697 -15.03 -28.52 8.31
CA GLU A 697 -15.74 -27.64 7.36
C GLU A 697 -14.85 -26.48 6.93
N ASP A 698 -13.95 -26.00 7.79
CA ASP A 698 -12.96 -24.96 7.48
C ASP A 698 -12.09 -25.30 6.26
N ASN A 699 -11.72 -26.58 6.07
CA ASN A 699 -10.88 -26.98 4.93
C ASN A 699 -11.66 -26.94 3.60
N MET A 700 -12.99 -27.14 3.63
CA MET A 700 -13.82 -27.04 2.43
C MET A 700 -14.05 -25.59 2.05
N THR A 701 -14.33 -24.72 3.03
CA THR A 701 -14.50 -23.27 2.81
C THR A 701 -13.20 -22.62 2.33
N LEU A 702 -12.04 -23.00 2.89
CA LEU A 702 -10.73 -22.51 2.43
C LEU A 702 -10.34 -23.07 1.06
N ALA A 703 -10.70 -24.32 0.75
CA ALA A 703 -10.48 -24.88 -0.59
C ALA A 703 -11.36 -24.18 -1.63
N TRP A 704 -12.61 -23.88 -1.29
CA TRP A 704 -13.53 -23.09 -2.10
C TRP A 704 -13.01 -21.66 -2.33
N GLU A 705 -12.56 -20.97 -1.29
CA GLU A 705 -11.89 -19.66 -1.41
C GLU A 705 -10.65 -19.76 -2.32
N GLY A 706 -9.88 -20.84 -2.20
CA GLY A 706 -8.73 -21.11 -3.06
C GLY A 706 -9.09 -21.22 -4.55
N VAL A 707 -10.22 -21.84 -4.88
CA VAL A 707 -10.74 -21.91 -6.27
C VAL A 707 -11.21 -20.54 -6.75
N MET A 708 -11.92 -19.79 -5.90
CA MET A 708 -12.40 -18.44 -6.25
C MET A 708 -11.24 -17.47 -6.47
N LYS A 709 -10.21 -17.56 -5.65
CA LYS A 709 -8.95 -16.82 -5.86
C LYS A 709 -8.32 -17.12 -7.22
N GLU A 710 -8.27 -18.39 -7.62
CA GLU A 710 -7.67 -18.77 -8.91
C GLU A 710 -8.45 -18.15 -10.08
N ASN A 711 -9.79 -18.18 -10.00
CA ASN A 711 -10.65 -17.51 -10.98
C ASN A 711 -10.38 -15.99 -11.04
N TYR A 712 -10.24 -15.36 -9.87
CA TYR A 712 -9.90 -13.94 -9.74
C TYR A 712 -8.52 -13.63 -10.37
N LEU A 713 -7.50 -14.43 -10.08
CA LEU A 713 -6.14 -14.25 -10.61
C LEU A 713 -6.10 -14.40 -12.13
N VAL A 714 -6.78 -15.41 -12.68
CA VAL A 714 -6.92 -15.59 -14.13
C VAL A 714 -7.54 -14.34 -14.75
N LYS A 715 -8.60 -13.81 -14.15
CA LYS A 715 -9.29 -12.60 -14.63
C LYS A 715 -8.41 -11.34 -14.57
N ILE A 716 -7.57 -11.21 -13.55
CA ILE A 716 -6.58 -10.11 -13.48
C ILE A 716 -5.55 -10.26 -14.59
N ASN A 717 -4.98 -11.45 -14.76
CA ASN A 717 -3.94 -11.71 -15.74
C ASN A 717 -4.46 -11.49 -17.17
N THR A 718 -5.70 -11.91 -17.49
CA THR A 718 -6.32 -11.61 -18.78
C THR A 718 -6.58 -10.12 -18.97
N LYS A 719 -7.01 -9.42 -17.92
CA LYS A 719 -7.24 -7.97 -18.01
C LYS A 719 -5.95 -7.17 -18.20
N ALA A 720 -4.83 -7.68 -17.67
CA ALA A 720 -3.50 -7.10 -17.87
C ALA A 720 -3.00 -7.31 -19.31
N SER A 721 -3.23 -8.49 -19.91
CA SER A 721 -2.85 -8.76 -21.30
C SER A 721 -3.61 -7.89 -22.31
N ASP A 722 -4.88 -7.60 -22.05
CA ASP A 722 -5.79 -6.94 -23.02
C ASP A 722 -5.51 -5.45 -23.28
N THR A 723 -4.74 -4.75 -22.42
CA THR A 723 -4.67 -3.26 -22.47
C THR A 723 -3.36 -2.68 -22.98
N SER A 724 -2.24 -3.40 -22.89
CA SER A 724 -0.90 -2.89 -23.27
C SER A 724 -0.05 -3.92 -24.02
N GLU A 725 -0.24 -5.21 -23.78
CA GLU A 725 0.60 -6.26 -24.36
C GLU A 725 0.18 -6.66 -25.76
N GLU A 726 -1.11 -6.61 -26.09
CA GLU A 726 -1.62 -6.95 -27.44
C GLU A 726 -0.92 -6.17 -28.56
N MET A 727 -0.74 -4.86 -28.39
CA MET A 727 -0.06 -4.04 -29.40
C MET A 727 1.43 -4.39 -29.54
N ARG A 728 2.15 -4.62 -28.44
CA ARG A 728 3.57 -5.03 -28.49
C ARG A 728 3.73 -6.45 -29.06
N HIS A 729 2.83 -7.35 -28.70
CA HIS A 729 2.84 -8.72 -29.18
C HIS A 729 2.51 -8.78 -30.69
N HIS A 730 1.50 -8.04 -31.15
CA HIS A 730 1.23 -7.89 -32.58
C HIS A 730 2.40 -7.29 -33.34
N PHE A 731 3.12 -6.33 -32.76
CA PHE A 731 4.32 -5.76 -33.37
C PHE A 731 5.45 -6.81 -33.51
N ARG A 732 5.75 -7.57 -32.45
CA ARG A 732 6.73 -8.69 -32.51
C ARG A 732 6.33 -9.78 -33.51
N GLN A 733 5.04 -10.09 -33.61
CA GLN A 733 4.53 -11.04 -34.60
C GLN A 733 4.64 -10.55 -36.04
N LEU A 734 4.56 -9.23 -36.26
CA LEU A 734 4.79 -8.65 -37.58
C LEU A 734 6.28 -8.71 -37.95
N ASP A 735 7.18 -8.39 -37.02
CA ASP A 735 8.63 -8.44 -37.26
C ASP A 735 9.14 -9.85 -37.56
N THR A 736 8.66 -10.85 -36.81
CA THR A 736 8.99 -12.27 -37.09
C THR A 736 8.55 -12.69 -38.48
N LYS A 737 7.31 -12.35 -38.89
CA LYS A 737 6.83 -12.62 -40.25
C LYS A 737 7.61 -11.88 -41.32
N LEU A 738 8.05 -10.65 -41.03
CA LEU A 738 8.84 -9.83 -41.97
C LEU A 738 10.24 -10.43 -42.18
N ASN A 739 10.85 -10.97 -41.12
CA ASN A 739 12.10 -11.72 -41.18
C ASN A 739 11.96 -13.04 -41.95
N ASP A 740 10.89 -13.80 -41.73
CA ASP A 740 10.60 -15.02 -42.50
C ASP A 740 10.41 -14.73 -43.99
N LEU A 741 9.70 -13.63 -44.32
CA LEU A 741 9.47 -13.21 -45.70
C LEU A 741 10.78 -12.80 -46.39
N LYS A 742 11.67 -12.13 -45.65
CA LYS A 742 13.04 -11.79 -46.09
C LYS A 742 13.88 -13.05 -46.31
N GLY A 743 13.77 -14.05 -45.42
CA GLY A 743 14.39 -15.36 -45.56
C GLY A 743 13.91 -16.14 -46.80
N LEU A 744 12.59 -16.18 -47.03
CA LEU A 744 11.99 -16.83 -48.21
C LEU A 744 12.39 -16.14 -49.52
N LEU A 745 12.39 -14.80 -49.56
CA LEU A 745 12.88 -14.03 -50.71
C LEU A 745 14.35 -14.35 -51.00
N LYS A 746 15.14 -14.58 -49.96
CA LYS A 746 16.57 -14.92 -50.04
C LYS A 746 16.80 -16.34 -50.54
N GLU A 747 16.02 -17.33 -50.09
CA GLU A 747 16.06 -18.69 -50.64
C GLU A 747 15.69 -18.73 -52.12
N ILE A 748 14.68 -17.93 -52.51
CA ILE A 748 14.29 -17.79 -53.91
C ILE A 748 15.42 -17.15 -54.74
N ALA A 749 16.06 -16.09 -54.22
CA ALA A 749 17.18 -15.44 -54.90
C ALA A 749 18.38 -16.38 -55.08
N ASN A 750 18.68 -17.24 -54.10
CA ASN A 750 19.75 -18.23 -54.19
C ASN A 750 19.41 -19.40 -55.13
N LYS A 751 18.13 -19.73 -55.34
CA LYS A 751 17.69 -20.73 -56.33
C LYS A 751 17.64 -20.21 -57.77
N ILE A 752 17.62 -18.89 -57.96
CA ILE A 752 17.59 -18.24 -59.29
C ILE A 752 19.01 -17.99 -59.84
N LYS A 753 20.03 -17.97 -58.98
CA LYS A 753 21.45 -18.04 -59.37
C LYS A 753 21.88 -19.49 -59.56
#